data_AF-A0A9Q6ZES1-F1
#
_entry.id   AF-A0A9Q6ZES1-F1
#
_cell.length_a   1.000
_cell.length_b   1.000
_cell.length_c   1.000
_cell.angle_alpha   90.00
_cell.angle_beta   90.00
_cell.angle_gamma   90.00
#
_symmetry.space_group_name_H-M   'P 1'
#
loop_
_entity.id
_entity.type
_entity.pdbx_description
1 polymer ?
#
loop_
_entity_poly.entity_id
_entity_poly.type
_entity_poly.pdbx_seq_one_letter_code
_entity_poly.pdbx_strand_id
1 'polypeptide(L)'
;MKKLNLKSIQYIVWIMVAVFFNIATVFGQTNLHTTKIKDGSVANSDQTAAPATLLELESSTKGFLLPRMTTAERNAISISDVERGNGLVIYNKDTDCINYWSREGNRWLSLCGTLPPAIVDVTDCSRIVLSASGKNYLEQGKFLRDTDILYIQLNVQEAGSYHVTATPTPENGYSFSKSGTFNAPGVYTVALEGLGTPLAGNDGAGGGDVLTFSINGKVSTSCTNTRITVRPSELNFKIVEGQNITTSWNGYIGVPLNANDNKVELNVNVTTPGFWRIQSTNTVNGMSFAGSGEFTTEGIQRIEIVGQGTPINSTPVSNPNRFTFTTNSVSNSSATNVSVMVHVKPVAFELVCDDTNNKIEIRGSYQEDTKLTQANSILIPVKVLAPGTTSIELKGAFVVGNATTPVSFKANNVNLAFNPNRNDIQYVTLYPEDVRIPKGTTAIKFTDLTPGTSAICTTFPEITVEVQPIRYSVLCHTVRVNGSYLVDSNLGANNFIELQVNVDYPGPYSITTNEVNGVSFSASGTFTGQGQQTIRLFPSGRYTEGGNLNYTITTNSQAGTTTCSARVDVRFRDIVVLRLGSNSYGPSTSNTYAGGAILNSRVNFGPNGKVKVNNIRIVDTGYQGQNLSNFIESNQVDIIVNVIGYNANDDTNRVLLDFVENKKGVLITSDENTVHTTTKSFIEALTHTTGITYNNRFTMLNPVLSSANNDPIINGPFGNLSGKYLGNDATNGWYYSNLPSSIVPLITKQNDASSVWALKHKDLGYVFVGDGGWFVGTATNTSTNVWPSRYLADGTPVGKPYYQGTTVYNAVLYANLMAWAIEYVKENRH
;
A
#
# COMPACT_ATOMS: atom_id res chain seq x y z
N MET A 1 -19.40 71.71 19.64
CA MET A 1 -19.08 70.38 19.06
C MET A 1 -19.49 70.36 17.59
N LYS A 2 -18.56 70.64 16.68
CA LYS A 2 -18.80 70.55 15.23
C LYS A 2 -18.83 69.06 14.84
N LYS A 3 -19.92 68.63 14.21
CA LYS A 3 -20.13 67.27 13.69
C LYS A 3 -18.94 66.87 12.80
N LEU A 4 -18.15 65.89 13.24
CA LEU A 4 -17.17 65.24 12.36
C LEU A 4 -17.92 64.55 11.22
N ASN A 5 -17.53 64.88 10.00
CA ASN A 5 -18.13 64.35 8.78
C ASN A 5 -17.70 62.87 8.62
N LEU A 6 -18.63 61.94 8.85
CA LEU A 6 -18.37 60.49 8.76
C LEU A 6 -17.74 60.07 7.42
N LYS A 7 -18.04 60.77 6.31
CA LYS A 7 -17.42 60.48 5.01
C LYS A 7 -15.92 60.73 5.02
N SER A 8 -15.45 61.79 5.69
CA SER A 8 -14.02 62.11 5.77
C SER A 8 -13.24 61.08 6.58
N ILE A 9 -13.83 60.51 7.64
CA ILE A 9 -13.21 59.43 8.42
C ILE A 9 -13.10 58.16 7.57
N GLN A 10 -14.12 57.85 6.77
CA GLN A 10 -14.12 56.68 5.90
C GLN A 10 -13.01 56.75 4.85
N TYR A 11 -12.81 57.91 4.20
CA TYR A 11 -11.70 58.10 3.26
C TYR A 11 -10.33 58.02 3.93
N ILE A 12 -10.19 58.56 5.14
CA ILE A 12 -8.93 58.45 5.91
C ILE A 12 -8.64 57.00 6.29
N VAL A 13 -9.65 56.21 6.67
CA VAL A 13 -9.50 54.77 6.95
C VAL A 13 -9.13 54.01 5.68
N TRP A 14 -9.76 54.30 4.53
CA TRP A 14 -9.40 53.67 3.26
C TRP A 14 -7.99 54.02 2.79
N ILE A 15 -7.55 55.27 2.98
CA ILE A 15 -6.17 55.68 2.71
C ILE A 15 -5.20 54.98 3.66
N MET A 16 -5.51 54.88 4.95
CA MET A 16 -4.68 54.12 5.89
C MET A 16 -4.62 52.63 5.54
N VAL A 17 -5.74 52.00 5.16
CA VAL A 17 -5.75 50.60 4.72
C VAL A 17 -4.91 50.44 3.44
N ALA A 18 -5.04 51.33 2.46
CA ALA A 18 -4.22 51.29 1.24
C ALA A 18 -2.73 51.50 1.55
N VAL A 19 -2.37 52.40 2.47
CA VAL A 19 -0.99 52.63 2.90
C VAL A 19 -0.44 51.42 3.66
N PHE A 20 -1.22 50.82 4.57
CA PHE A 20 -0.83 49.60 5.29
C PHE A 20 -0.70 48.39 4.35
N PHE A 21 -1.54 48.28 3.30
CA PHE A 21 -1.42 47.23 2.29
C PHE A 21 -0.17 47.40 1.42
N ASN A 22 0.21 48.64 1.08
CA ASN A 22 1.46 48.93 0.36
C ASN A 22 2.70 48.75 1.23
N ILE A 23 2.61 49.02 2.53
CA ILE A 23 3.73 48.79 3.46
C ILE A 23 3.90 47.28 3.72
N ALA A 24 2.82 46.51 3.81
CA ALA A 24 2.87 45.06 3.98
C ALA A 24 3.45 44.31 2.76
N THR A 25 3.26 44.83 1.53
CA THR A 25 3.91 44.25 0.34
C THR A 25 5.40 44.56 0.25
N VAL A 26 5.86 45.68 0.83
CA VAL A 26 7.29 46.05 0.90
C VAL A 26 8.04 45.22 1.96
N PHE A 27 7.38 44.82 3.05
CA PHE A 27 7.99 43.96 4.09
C PHE A 27 7.84 42.44 3.84
N GLY A 28 7.10 42.02 2.80
CA GLY A 28 7.02 40.63 2.35
C GLY A 28 8.22 40.18 1.49
N GLN A 29 9.11 41.09 1.11
CA GLN A 29 10.35 40.78 0.40
C GLN A 29 11.55 40.87 1.35
N THR A 30 11.64 39.93 2.29
CA THR A 30 12.89 39.71 3.01
C THR A 30 13.92 39.09 2.06
N ASN A 31 14.91 39.87 1.64
CA ASN A 31 16.22 39.42 1.13
C ASN A 31 16.25 38.23 0.13
N LEU A 32 15.36 38.18 -0.86
CA LEU A 32 15.50 37.24 -1.98
C LEU A 32 16.41 37.84 -3.05
N HIS A 33 17.71 37.97 -2.75
CA HIS A 33 18.73 38.25 -3.76
C HIS A 33 19.09 37.01 -4.58
N THR A 34 18.40 35.88 -4.39
CA THR A 34 18.77 34.60 -4.99
C THR A 34 17.55 33.80 -5.42
N THR A 35 17.55 33.25 -6.62
CA THR A 35 16.48 32.39 -7.15
C THR A 35 16.98 30.94 -7.22
N LYS A 36 16.37 30.01 -6.48
CA LYS A 36 16.61 28.56 -6.65
C LYS A 36 15.40 27.90 -7.33
N ILE A 37 15.62 27.25 -8.48
CA ILE A 37 14.58 26.52 -9.22
C ILE A 37 14.85 25.01 -9.08
N LYS A 38 13.85 24.25 -8.60
CA LYS A 38 13.96 22.80 -8.37
C LYS A 38 12.76 22.02 -8.91
N ASP A 39 12.94 20.74 -9.19
CA ASP A 39 11.89 19.83 -9.69
C ASP A 39 11.52 18.68 -8.73
N GLY A 40 12.08 18.67 -7.52
CA GLY A 40 11.77 17.70 -6.47
C GLY A 40 12.51 16.36 -6.59
N SER A 41 13.45 16.22 -7.53
CA SER A 41 14.21 14.98 -7.76
C SER A 41 15.42 14.78 -6.83
N VAL A 42 15.67 15.72 -5.91
CA VAL A 42 16.69 15.64 -4.85
C VAL A 42 16.00 15.88 -3.50
N ALA A 43 16.11 14.90 -2.58
CA ALA A 43 15.46 14.97 -1.27
C ALA A 43 16.27 15.80 -0.26
N ASN A 44 15.58 16.55 0.62
CA ASN A 44 16.14 17.31 1.75
C ASN A 44 16.99 18.57 1.43
N SER A 45 16.68 19.33 0.37
CA SER A 45 17.29 20.65 0.16
C SER A 45 16.59 21.76 0.98
N ASP A 46 17.29 22.43 1.91
CA ASP A 46 16.77 23.63 2.58
C ASP A 46 16.52 24.79 1.57
N GLN A 47 15.65 25.73 1.95
CA GLN A 47 14.94 26.66 1.05
C GLN A 47 15.77 27.79 0.40
N THR A 48 17.01 28.00 0.81
CA THR A 48 17.84 29.13 0.31
C THR A 48 18.85 28.66 -0.72
N ALA A 49 19.01 29.42 -1.81
CA ALA A 49 20.11 29.23 -2.75
C ALA A 49 21.46 29.45 -2.03
N ALA A 50 22.54 28.91 -2.58
CA ALA A 50 23.87 29.11 -2.05
C ALA A 50 24.19 30.62 -1.91
N PRO A 51 24.87 31.06 -0.83
CA PRO A 51 25.07 32.49 -0.53
C PRO A 51 25.78 33.33 -1.61
N ALA A 52 26.43 32.66 -2.58
CA ALA A 52 27.14 33.30 -3.69
C ALA A 52 26.39 33.24 -5.03
N THR A 53 25.15 32.72 -5.08
CA THR A 53 24.44 32.47 -6.35
C THR A 53 23.19 33.33 -6.49
N LEU A 54 23.10 34.13 -7.56
CA LEU A 54 21.88 34.85 -7.92
C LEU A 54 20.82 33.90 -8.53
N LEU A 55 21.24 32.82 -9.20
CA LEU A 55 20.42 31.76 -9.80
C LEU A 55 21.05 30.39 -9.53
N GLU A 56 20.30 29.48 -8.91
CA GLU A 56 20.68 28.08 -8.66
C GLU A 56 19.61 27.14 -9.27
N LEU A 57 20.04 26.07 -9.94
CA LEU A 57 19.15 25.06 -10.53
C LEU A 57 19.45 23.70 -9.90
N GLU A 58 18.43 23.04 -9.34
CA GLU A 58 18.57 21.75 -8.65
C GLU A 58 17.66 20.69 -9.28
N SER A 59 18.28 19.69 -9.92
CA SER A 59 17.61 18.51 -10.46
C SER A 59 18.63 17.37 -10.64
N SER A 60 18.22 16.13 -10.37
CA SER A 60 18.97 14.91 -10.73
C SER A 60 18.60 14.37 -12.11
N THR A 61 17.65 15.01 -12.82
CA THR A 61 17.11 14.52 -14.10
C THR A 61 17.04 15.58 -15.21
N LYS A 62 17.30 16.86 -14.92
CA LYS A 62 17.16 17.99 -15.86
C LYS A 62 18.38 18.91 -15.80
N GLY A 63 18.72 19.56 -16.92
CA GLY A 63 19.82 20.52 -17.04
C GLY A 63 19.38 21.91 -17.51
N PHE A 64 20.31 22.87 -17.58
CA PHE A 64 20.06 24.22 -18.10
C PHE A 64 20.30 24.30 -19.61
N LEU A 65 19.30 24.71 -20.36
CA LEU A 65 19.42 24.91 -21.81
C LEU A 65 19.70 26.39 -22.10
N LEU A 66 20.95 26.71 -22.47
CA LEU A 66 21.35 28.05 -22.90
C LEU A 66 20.58 28.49 -24.16
N PRO A 67 20.46 29.80 -24.44
CA PRO A 67 19.99 30.30 -25.73
C PRO A 67 20.82 29.68 -26.87
N ARG A 68 20.14 28.96 -27.77
CA ARG A 68 20.77 28.22 -28.88
C ARG A 68 20.63 29.02 -30.17
N MET A 69 21.76 29.40 -30.75
CA MET A 69 21.83 30.25 -31.94
C MET A 69 22.95 29.79 -32.88
N THR A 70 22.81 30.05 -34.17
CA THR A 70 23.90 29.90 -35.15
C THR A 70 24.94 31.00 -34.93
N THR A 71 26.12 30.86 -35.54
CA THR A 71 27.18 31.87 -35.51
C THR A 71 26.69 33.18 -36.13
N ALA A 72 25.87 33.12 -37.17
CA ALA A 72 25.27 34.29 -37.81
C ALA A 72 24.30 35.03 -36.87
N GLU A 73 23.40 34.29 -36.21
CA GLU A 73 22.46 34.83 -35.23
C GLU A 73 23.20 35.42 -34.00
N ARG A 74 24.26 34.74 -33.52
CA ARG A 74 25.14 35.24 -32.46
C ARG A 74 25.82 36.56 -32.83
N ASN A 75 26.34 36.65 -34.05
CA ASN A 75 27.02 37.86 -34.54
C ASN A 75 26.06 39.04 -34.75
N ALA A 76 24.76 38.78 -34.90
CA ALA A 76 23.74 39.82 -35.01
C ALA A 76 23.36 40.45 -33.66
N ILE A 77 23.84 39.89 -32.53
CA ILE A 77 23.62 40.46 -31.20
C ILE A 77 24.41 41.77 -31.07
N SER A 78 23.70 42.89 -30.96
CA SER A 78 24.30 44.20 -30.70
C SER A 78 24.64 44.34 -29.22
N ILE A 79 25.95 44.38 -28.91
CA ILE A 79 26.46 44.59 -27.55
C ILE A 79 27.00 46.02 -27.46
N SER A 80 26.08 46.98 -27.32
CA SER A 80 26.41 48.40 -27.18
C SER A 80 26.87 48.79 -25.77
N ASP A 81 26.45 48.03 -24.75
CA ASP A 81 26.93 48.13 -23.37
C ASP A 81 27.89 46.96 -23.09
N VAL A 82 29.16 47.16 -23.41
CA VAL A 82 30.23 46.15 -23.29
C VAL A 82 30.51 45.73 -21.85
N GLU A 83 30.17 46.56 -20.86
CA GLU A 83 30.30 46.22 -19.44
C GLU A 83 29.21 45.23 -19.03
N ARG A 84 27.95 45.50 -19.38
CA ARG A 84 26.83 44.59 -19.07
C ARG A 84 26.83 43.34 -19.95
N GLY A 85 27.40 43.42 -21.15
CA GLY A 85 27.55 42.28 -22.06
C GLY A 85 28.71 41.35 -21.71
N ASN A 86 29.62 41.74 -20.82
CA ASN A 86 30.77 40.92 -20.45
C ASN A 86 30.32 39.63 -19.76
N GLY A 87 30.71 38.48 -20.31
CA GLY A 87 30.29 37.17 -19.80
C GLY A 87 28.90 36.73 -20.29
N LEU A 88 28.31 37.38 -21.29
CA LEU A 88 27.08 36.89 -21.96
C LEU A 88 27.34 35.51 -22.58
N VAL A 89 26.57 34.49 -22.18
CA VAL A 89 26.79 33.08 -22.58
C VAL A 89 25.67 32.56 -23.48
N ILE A 90 26.04 31.88 -24.57
CA ILE A 90 25.13 31.20 -25.50
C ILE A 90 25.67 29.83 -25.89
N TYR A 91 24.81 28.97 -26.45
CA TYR A 91 25.24 27.75 -27.12
C TYR A 91 25.20 27.96 -28.64
N ASN A 92 26.36 27.87 -29.29
CA ASN A 92 26.47 28.03 -30.73
C ASN A 92 26.25 26.68 -31.43
N LYS A 93 25.17 26.59 -32.21
CA LYS A 93 24.75 25.38 -32.93
C LYS A 93 25.71 24.99 -34.07
N ASP A 94 26.42 25.95 -34.65
CA ASP A 94 27.31 25.68 -35.79
C ASP A 94 28.65 25.12 -35.32
N THR A 95 29.12 25.57 -34.16
CA THR A 95 30.40 25.13 -33.57
C THR A 95 30.21 24.09 -32.47
N ASP A 96 28.97 23.67 -32.21
CA ASP A 96 28.55 22.75 -31.15
C ASP A 96 29.19 23.06 -29.77
N CYS A 97 29.25 24.35 -29.41
CA CYS A 97 30.02 24.79 -28.25
C CYS A 97 29.43 26.04 -27.58
N ILE A 98 29.74 26.17 -26.28
CA ILE A 98 29.43 27.37 -25.49
C ILE A 98 30.34 28.52 -25.93
N ASN A 99 29.73 29.65 -26.29
CA ASN A 99 30.45 30.90 -26.54
C ASN A 99 30.11 31.91 -25.45
N TYR A 100 31.08 32.75 -25.09
CA TYR A 100 30.85 33.89 -24.22
C TYR A 100 31.43 35.18 -24.82
N TRP A 101 30.78 36.31 -24.59
CA TRP A 101 31.31 37.60 -25.00
C TRP A 101 32.40 38.04 -24.03
N SER A 102 33.61 38.30 -24.53
CA SER A 102 34.70 38.88 -23.74
C SER A 102 34.82 40.37 -24.02
N ARG A 103 34.71 41.17 -22.96
CA ARG A 103 35.01 42.60 -22.99
C ARG A 103 36.46 42.86 -23.39
N GLU A 104 37.41 42.13 -22.79
CA GLU A 104 38.85 42.34 -23.01
C GLU A 104 39.27 42.02 -24.44
N GLY A 105 38.72 40.97 -25.03
CA GLY A 105 38.98 40.61 -26.43
C GLY A 105 38.11 41.34 -27.45
N ASN A 106 37.12 42.13 -26.99
CA ASN A 106 36.06 42.74 -27.78
C ASN A 106 35.46 41.79 -28.85
N ARG A 107 35.27 40.53 -28.47
CA ARG A 107 34.83 39.46 -29.38
C ARG A 107 34.21 38.30 -28.60
N TRP A 108 33.48 37.46 -29.33
CA TRP A 108 33.05 36.17 -28.83
C TRP A 108 34.23 35.21 -28.68
N LEU A 109 34.38 34.61 -27.50
CA LEU A 109 35.32 33.55 -27.21
C LEU A 109 34.58 32.23 -27.00
N SER A 110 35.28 31.12 -27.24
CA SER A 110 34.74 29.77 -27.08
C SER A 110 35.32 29.12 -25.81
N LEU A 111 34.49 28.47 -25.01
CA LEU A 111 34.94 27.71 -23.83
C LEU A 111 35.51 26.33 -24.18
N CYS A 112 35.30 25.85 -25.42
CA CYS A 112 35.84 24.56 -25.85
C CYS A 112 37.31 24.65 -26.34
N GLY A 113 38.00 25.76 -26.08
CA GLY A 113 39.45 25.90 -26.26
C GLY A 113 39.97 25.95 -27.70
N THR A 114 39.14 25.70 -28.71
CA THR A 114 39.57 25.77 -30.11
C THR A 114 39.43 27.20 -30.63
N LEU A 115 40.56 27.86 -30.86
CA LEU A 115 40.63 28.97 -31.81
C LEU A 115 39.97 28.53 -33.13
N PRO A 116 39.24 29.40 -33.84
CA PRO A 116 38.67 29.05 -35.14
C PRO A 116 39.75 28.47 -36.07
N PRO A 117 39.39 27.61 -37.04
CA PRO A 117 40.37 27.08 -37.99
C PRO A 117 41.14 28.22 -38.67
N ALA A 118 42.47 28.15 -38.67
CA ALA A 118 43.32 29.10 -39.37
C ALA A 118 43.02 29.06 -40.87
N ILE A 119 42.91 30.22 -41.50
CA ILE A 119 42.88 30.32 -42.96
C ILE A 119 44.34 30.29 -43.42
N VAL A 120 44.74 29.19 -44.05
CA VAL A 120 46.12 28.93 -44.46
C VAL A 120 46.17 28.35 -45.85
N ASP A 121 47.26 28.60 -46.58
CA ASP A 121 47.50 28.05 -47.91
C ASP A 121 48.95 27.55 -48.04
N VAL A 122 49.16 26.52 -48.88
CA VAL A 122 50.50 26.01 -49.25
C VAL A 122 50.91 26.70 -50.55
N THR A 123 51.61 27.83 -50.44
CA THR A 123 51.91 28.68 -51.61
C THR A 123 53.28 28.43 -52.23
N ASP A 124 54.21 27.76 -51.53
CA ASP A 124 55.57 27.49 -52.03
C ASP A 124 55.92 26.00 -51.96
N CYS A 125 55.69 25.30 -53.07
CA CYS A 125 55.94 23.86 -53.18
C CYS A 125 57.43 23.51 -53.20
N SER A 126 58.32 24.47 -53.50
CA SER A 126 59.77 24.25 -53.52
C SER A 126 60.36 24.06 -52.12
N ARG A 127 59.59 24.42 -51.09
CA ARG A 127 59.97 24.33 -49.68
C ARG A 127 59.41 23.10 -48.97
N ILE A 128 58.84 22.15 -49.73
CA ILE A 128 58.43 20.86 -49.19
C ILE A 128 59.63 19.92 -49.22
N VAL A 129 60.15 19.56 -48.04
CA VAL A 129 61.39 18.80 -47.89
C VAL A 129 61.20 17.64 -46.94
N LEU A 130 61.49 16.43 -47.40
CA LEU A 130 61.56 15.24 -46.55
C LEU A 130 62.94 15.14 -45.89
N SER A 131 62.93 14.94 -44.56
CA SER A 131 64.07 14.49 -43.77
C SER A 131 63.69 13.21 -43.04
N ALA A 132 63.87 12.09 -43.71
CA ALA A 132 63.68 10.75 -43.15
C ALA A 132 65.00 10.28 -42.53
N SER A 133 65.22 10.58 -41.25
CA SER A 133 66.42 10.17 -40.53
C SER A 133 67.73 10.62 -41.23
N GLY A 134 67.72 11.84 -41.77
CA GLY A 134 68.82 12.43 -42.53
C GLY A 134 68.86 12.07 -44.03
N LYS A 135 67.87 11.33 -44.54
CA LYS A 135 67.73 10.98 -45.95
C LYS A 135 66.55 11.71 -46.60
N ASN A 136 66.60 11.89 -47.91
CA ASN A 136 65.52 12.47 -48.70
C ASN A 136 64.59 11.41 -49.34
N TYR A 137 64.66 10.16 -48.88
CA TYR A 137 63.84 9.04 -49.32
C TYR A 137 63.43 8.17 -48.13
N LEU A 138 62.32 7.46 -48.26
CA LEU A 138 61.86 6.43 -47.33
C LEU A 138 62.35 5.04 -47.78
N GLU A 139 62.35 4.07 -46.88
CA GLU A 139 62.74 2.68 -47.18
C GLU A 139 61.52 1.77 -47.07
N GLN A 140 61.26 0.96 -48.09
CA GLN A 140 60.15 0.00 -48.08
C GLN A 140 60.27 -0.96 -46.89
N GLY A 141 59.16 -1.17 -46.18
CA GLY A 141 59.10 -2.08 -45.03
C GLY A 141 59.66 -1.52 -43.72
N LYS A 142 60.27 -0.34 -43.72
CA LYS A 142 60.79 0.31 -42.52
C LYS A 142 59.74 1.25 -41.92
N PHE A 143 59.44 1.06 -40.64
CA PHE A 143 58.51 1.93 -39.91
C PHE A 143 59.09 3.34 -39.75
N LEU A 144 58.27 4.36 -40.01
CA LEU A 144 58.65 5.76 -39.86
C LEU A 144 58.79 6.11 -38.37
N ARG A 145 59.87 6.79 -38.02
CA ARG A 145 60.15 7.27 -36.67
C ARG A 145 59.71 8.73 -36.51
N ASP A 146 59.66 9.19 -35.28
CA ASP A 146 59.47 10.61 -34.94
C ASP A 146 60.53 11.54 -35.58
N THR A 147 61.69 11.00 -35.95
CA THR A 147 62.74 11.69 -36.72
C THR A 147 62.50 11.77 -38.23
N ASP A 148 61.45 11.10 -38.76
CA ASP A 148 61.10 11.11 -40.17
C ASP A 148 60.06 12.20 -40.44
N ILE A 149 60.54 13.38 -40.77
CA ILE A 149 59.76 14.63 -40.79
C ILE A 149 59.62 15.14 -42.23
N LEU A 150 58.40 15.51 -42.60
CA LEU A 150 58.12 16.28 -43.82
C LEU A 150 57.94 17.76 -43.46
N TYR A 151 58.89 18.59 -43.83
CA TYR A 151 58.80 20.04 -43.64
C TYR A 151 57.97 20.67 -44.75
N ILE A 152 57.03 21.54 -44.38
CA ILE A 152 56.22 22.35 -45.30
C ILE A 152 56.21 23.81 -44.86
N GLN A 153 55.99 24.73 -45.80
CA GLN A 153 55.83 26.15 -45.50
C GLN A 153 54.38 26.57 -45.74
N LEU A 154 53.74 27.12 -44.70
CA LEU A 154 52.35 27.56 -44.72
C LEU A 154 52.28 29.09 -44.65
N ASN A 155 51.44 29.69 -45.50
CA ASN A 155 51.11 31.11 -45.40
C ASN A 155 49.78 31.28 -44.67
N VAL A 156 49.84 31.82 -43.45
CA VAL A 156 48.71 31.99 -42.53
C VAL A 156 48.10 33.36 -42.75
N GLN A 157 46.89 33.40 -43.29
CA GLN A 157 46.13 34.62 -43.55
C GLN A 157 45.34 35.05 -42.32
N GLU A 158 44.79 34.09 -41.57
CA GLU A 158 44.11 34.31 -40.29
C GLU A 158 44.61 33.36 -39.21
N ALA A 159 44.90 33.91 -38.02
CA ALA A 159 45.35 33.15 -36.86
C ALA A 159 44.26 32.18 -36.39
N GLY A 160 44.65 30.96 -36.00
CA GLY A 160 43.70 29.91 -35.69
C GLY A 160 44.34 28.55 -35.43
N SER A 161 43.50 27.54 -35.17
CA SER A 161 43.96 26.15 -35.08
C SER A 161 44.20 25.57 -36.48
N TYR A 162 45.20 24.69 -36.62
CA TYR A 162 45.44 24.00 -37.88
C TYR A 162 45.64 22.50 -37.66
N HIS A 163 45.25 21.72 -38.66
CA HIS A 163 45.56 20.30 -38.80
C HIS A 163 45.96 20.06 -40.26
N VAL A 164 47.22 19.71 -40.51
CA VAL A 164 47.71 19.39 -41.86
C VAL A 164 48.06 17.93 -41.95
N THR A 165 47.66 17.30 -43.05
CA THR A 165 48.01 15.93 -43.41
C THR A 165 48.59 15.89 -44.81
N ALA A 166 49.53 14.98 -45.04
CA ALA A 166 50.06 14.63 -46.35
C ALA A 166 50.02 13.11 -46.49
N THR A 167 49.29 12.62 -47.49
CA THR A 167 49.05 11.17 -47.71
C THR A 167 49.40 10.79 -49.15
N PRO A 168 50.09 9.67 -49.38
CA PRO A 168 50.32 9.12 -50.71
C PRO A 168 49.00 8.87 -51.46
N THR A 169 48.97 9.15 -52.76
CA THR A 169 47.87 8.80 -53.65
C THR A 169 48.43 8.22 -54.95
N PRO A 170 48.30 6.90 -55.21
CA PRO A 170 47.66 5.86 -54.39
C PRO A 170 48.30 5.65 -53.01
N GLU A 171 47.53 5.09 -52.07
CA GLU A 171 47.97 4.83 -50.69
C GLU A 171 49.16 3.85 -50.64
N ASN A 172 50.21 4.21 -49.91
CA ASN A 172 51.42 3.39 -49.77
C ASN A 172 51.79 3.10 -48.29
N GLY A 173 50.83 3.20 -47.37
CA GLY A 173 50.94 2.73 -45.98
C GLY A 173 51.72 3.63 -45.03
N TYR A 174 51.99 4.86 -45.43
CA TYR A 174 52.57 5.89 -44.57
C TYR A 174 51.86 7.23 -44.78
N SER A 175 51.95 8.12 -43.79
CA SER A 175 51.39 9.47 -43.85
C SER A 175 52.23 10.44 -43.03
N PHE A 176 52.06 11.73 -43.27
CA PHE A 176 52.63 12.78 -42.44
C PHE A 176 51.52 13.67 -41.90
N SER A 177 51.60 14.07 -40.63
CA SER A 177 50.60 14.99 -40.06
C SER A 177 51.14 15.88 -38.96
N LYS A 178 50.50 17.03 -38.75
CA LYS A 178 50.72 17.89 -37.57
C LYS A 178 49.49 18.73 -37.27
N SER A 179 49.23 18.90 -35.98
CA SER A 179 48.23 19.84 -35.48
C SER A 179 48.88 20.88 -34.57
N GLY A 180 48.30 22.09 -34.54
CA GLY A 180 48.76 23.16 -33.68
C GLY A 180 47.92 24.42 -33.80
N THR A 181 48.47 25.55 -33.34
CA THR A 181 47.82 26.87 -33.41
C THR A 181 48.79 27.91 -33.95
N PHE A 182 48.31 28.78 -34.83
CA PHE A 182 48.99 30.01 -35.21
C PHE A 182 48.43 31.17 -34.40
N ASN A 183 49.31 31.89 -33.72
CA ASN A 183 48.92 33.00 -32.84
C ASN A 183 48.88 34.36 -33.60
N ALA A 184 49.41 34.42 -34.82
CA ALA A 184 49.40 35.60 -35.68
C ALA A 184 49.47 35.19 -37.17
N PRO A 185 48.95 36.00 -38.11
CA PRO A 185 49.20 35.83 -39.55
C PRO A 185 50.69 35.89 -39.88
N GLY A 186 51.12 35.18 -40.92
CA GLY A 186 52.52 35.11 -41.33
C GLY A 186 52.92 33.80 -42.00
N VAL A 187 54.19 33.68 -42.36
CA VAL A 187 54.75 32.50 -43.02
C VAL A 187 55.45 31.62 -41.99
N TYR A 188 55.04 30.36 -41.89
CA TYR A 188 55.56 29.41 -40.90
C TYR A 188 56.05 28.12 -41.56
N THR A 189 57.16 27.58 -41.08
CA THR A 189 57.60 26.22 -41.41
C THR A 189 57.03 25.23 -40.40
N VAL A 190 56.29 24.24 -40.88
CA VAL A 190 55.68 23.19 -40.06
C VAL A 190 56.35 21.86 -40.34
N ALA A 191 56.74 21.16 -39.28
CA ALA A 191 57.27 19.81 -39.31
C ALA A 191 56.12 18.80 -39.18
N LEU A 192 55.74 18.14 -40.27
CA LEU A 192 54.78 17.06 -40.25
C LEU A 192 55.46 15.75 -39.84
N GLU A 193 54.94 15.11 -38.81
CA GLU A 193 55.48 13.88 -38.24
C GLU A 193 55.03 12.68 -39.08
N GLY A 194 55.99 11.83 -39.44
CA GLY A 194 55.76 10.62 -40.22
C GLY A 194 55.20 9.48 -39.38
N LEU A 195 54.23 8.76 -39.92
CA LEU A 195 53.64 7.57 -39.31
C LEU A 195 53.40 6.50 -40.38
N GLY A 196 53.64 5.24 -40.03
CA GLY A 196 53.33 4.09 -40.88
C GLY A 196 54.57 3.41 -41.44
N THR A 197 54.38 2.55 -42.44
CA THR A 197 55.44 1.74 -43.05
C THR A 197 55.21 1.67 -44.56
N PRO A 198 56.13 2.18 -45.39
CA PRO A 198 55.95 2.18 -46.83
C PRO A 198 55.82 0.76 -47.38
N LEU A 199 54.77 0.52 -48.17
CA LEU A 199 54.39 -0.84 -48.62
C LEU A 199 55.11 -1.26 -49.90
N ALA A 200 55.34 -0.32 -50.82
CA ALA A 200 55.95 -0.55 -52.12
C ALA A 200 57.06 0.48 -52.39
N GLY A 201 58.19 0.02 -52.94
CA GLY A 201 59.24 0.90 -53.46
C GLY A 201 58.91 1.42 -54.86
N ASN A 202 59.37 2.62 -55.18
CA ASN A 202 59.03 3.37 -56.40
C ASN A 202 60.17 4.30 -56.86
N ASP A 203 61.43 3.95 -56.64
CA ASP A 203 62.63 4.78 -56.88
C ASP A 203 63.11 4.85 -58.34
N GLY A 204 62.29 4.41 -59.31
CA GLY A 204 62.59 4.52 -60.73
C GLY A 204 62.54 5.97 -61.27
N ALA A 205 63.04 6.17 -62.50
CA ALA A 205 63.03 7.48 -63.17
C ALA A 205 61.59 8.00 -63.36
N GLY A 206 61.27 9.15 -62.75
CA GLY A 206 59.91 9.70 -62.72
C GLY A 206 59.00 9.10 -61.64
N GLY A 207 59.53 8.22 -60.79
CA GLY A 207 58.84 7.59 -59.66
C GLY A 207 58.68 8.47 -58.42
N GLY A 208 58.30 7.85 -57.30
CA GLY A 208 57.89 8.51 -56.06
C GLY A 208 56.37 8.63 -55.89
N ASP A 209 55.92 8.53 -54.65
CA ASP A 209 54.51 8.63 -54.27
C ASP A 209 54.07 10.09 -54.32
N VAL A 210 53.00 10.36 -55.08
CA VAL A 210 52.40 11.69 -55.14
C VAL A 210 51.66 11.96 -53.83
N LEU A 211 51.97 13.08 -53.17
CA LEU A 211 51.33 13.48 -51.92
C LEU A 211 50.07 14.32 -52.18
N THR A 212 48.98 13.93 -51.52
CA THR A 212 47.78 14.74 -51.34
C THR A 212 47.84 15.42 -49.98
N PHE A 213 47.83 16.76 -50.00
CA PHE A 213 47.77 17.57 -48.77
C PHE A 213 46.31 17.89 -48.42
N SER A 214 45.96 17.79 -47.14
CA SER A 214 44.70 18.28 -46.61
C SER A 214 44.96 19.17 -45.40
N ILE A 215 44.39 20.38 -45.45
CA ILE A 215 44.51 21.38 -44.39
C ILE A 215 43.13 21.64 -43.82
N ASN A 216 42.97 21.44 -42.51
CA ASN A 216 41.70 21.60 -41.79
C ASN A 216 40.56 20.79 -42.44
N GLY A 217 40.89 19.60 -42.96
CA GLY A 217 39.94 18.70 -43.62
C GLY A 217 39.65 19.02 -45.09
N LYS A 218 40.19 20.13 -45.63
CA LYS A 218 40.05 20.49 -47.05
C LYS A 218 41.29 20.10 -47.84
N VAL A 219 41.09 19.32 -48.90
CA VAL A 219 42.16 18.96 -49.83
C VAL A 219 42.73 20.21 -50.51
N SER A 220 44.04 20.37 -50.46
CA SER A 220 44.76 21.45 -51.12
C SER A 220 44.78 21.25 -52.63
N THR A 221 44.49 22.30 -53.38
CA THR A 221 44.65 22.34 -54.84
C THR A 221 46.06 22.77 -55.27
N SER A 222 46.90 23.15 -54.31
CA SER A 222 48.29 23.58 -54.50
C SER A 222 49.26 22.42 -54.21
N CYS A 223 50.43 22.39 -54.86
CA CYS A 223 51.48 21.40 -54.64
C CYS A 223 51.10 19.94 -54.93
N THR A 224 50.18 19.71 -55.87
CA THR A 224 49.63 18.40 -56.26
C THR A 224 50.61 17.47 -56.95
N ASN A 225 51.79 17.96 -57.36
CA ASN A 225 52.84 17.17 -58.02
C ASN A 225 54.01 16.81 -57.09
N THR A 226 53.87 17.07 -55.78
CA THR A 226 54.92 16.76 -54.78
C THR A 226 55.09 15.25 -54.65
N ARG A 227 56.31 14.76 -54.74
CA ARG A 227 56.62 13.32 -54.68
C ARG A 227 57.59 12.97 -53.57
N ILE A 228 57.36 11.83 -52.92
CA ILE A 228 58.27 11.21 -51.97
C ILE A 228 58.75 9.87 -52.51
N THR A 229 60.07 9.73 -52.61
CA THR A 229 60.67 8.48 -53.08
C THR A 229 60.71 7.45 -51.96
N VAL A 230 60.26 6.24 -52.24
CA VAL A 230 60.41 5.05 -51.40
C VAL A 230 61.37 4.09 -52.11
N ARG A 231 62.52 3.83 -51.51
CA ARG A 231 63.49 2.86 -52.01
C ARG A 231 62.97 1.43 -51.78
N PRO A 232 62.88 0.57 -52.81
CA PRO A 232 62.53 -0.84 -52.65
C PRO A 232 63.46 -1.56 -51.69
N SER A 233 62.92 -2.56 -50.99
CA SER A 233 63.71 -3.45 -50.15
C SER A 233 64.35 -4.55 -51.01
N GLU A 234 65.65 -4.81 -50.82
CA GLU A 234 66.34 -5.98 -51.39
C GLU A 234 66.06 -7.27 -50.58
N LEU A 235 65.25 -7.18 -49.52
CA LEU A 235 64.87 -8.30 -48.66
C LEU A 235 64.35 -9.48 -49.47
N ASN A 236 64.87 -10.66 -49.17
CA ASN A 236 64.40 -11.89 -49.78
C ASN A 236 64.40 -13.03 -48.76
N PHE A 237 63.26 -13.68 -48.63
CA PHE A 237 63.06 -14.86 -47.79
C PHE A 237 61.96 -15.77 -48.36
N LYS A 238 61.99 -17.05 -48.00
CA LYS A 238 60.94 -18.03 -48.33
C LYS A 238 60.38 -18.66 -47.08
N ILE A 239 59.08 -18.95 -47.05
CA ILE A 239 58.51 -19.76 -45.97
C ILE A 239 59.04 -21.20 -46.14
N VAL A 240 59.57 -21.77 -45.06
CA VAL A 240 60.20 -23.10 -45.08
C VAL A 240 59.11 -24.16 -45.22
N GLU A 241 59.16 -24.93 -46.30
CA GLU A 241 58.19 -26.01 -46.62
C GLU A 241 56.73 -25.52 -46.60
N GLY A 242 55.76 -26.38 -46.91
CA GLY A 242 54.33 -26.02 -46.84
C GLY A 242 53.85 -26.03 -45.39
N GLN A 243 53.57 -24.88 -44.78
CA GLN A 243 53.12 -24.79 -43.38
C GLN A 243 51.59 -24.68 -43.28
N ASN A 244 50.93 -25.74 -42.84
CA ASN A 244 49.50 -25.74 -42.50
C ASN A 244 49.33 -25.77 -40.97
N ILE A 245 48.97 -24.64 -40.38
CA ILE A 245 48.94 -24.46 -38.92
C ILE A 245 47.49 -24.33 -38.45
N THR A 246 47.04 -25.23 -37.58
CA THR A 246 45.81 -25.05 -36.79
C THR A 246 46.19 -24.42 -35.46
N THR A 247 45.52 -23.33 -35.09
CA THR A 247 45.81 -22.64 -33.82
C THR A 247 45.45 -23.51 -32.61
N SER A 248 46.26 -23.45 -31.56
CA SER A 248 45.97 -24.10 -30.27
C SER A 248 44.83 -23.41 -29.49
N TRP A 249 44.57 -22.14 -29.82
CA TRP A 249 43.50 -21.32 -29.29
C TRP A 249 42.30 -21.24 -30.25
N ASN A 250 41.14 -20.85 -29.72
CA ASN A 250 39.93 -20.59 -30.51
C ASN A 250 39.62 -19.09 -30.51
N GLY A 251 39.04 -18.59 -31.60
CA GLY A 251 38.33 -17.31 -31.59
C GLY A 251 36.95 -17.46 -30.95
N TYR A 252 36.41 -16.38 -30.40
CA TYR A 252 35.07 -16.35 -29.82
C TYR A 252 34.27 -15.21 -30.44
N ILE A 253 33.01 -15.47 -30.78
CA ILE A 253 32.15 -14.45 -31.40
C ILE A 253 32.09 -13.21 -30.51
N GLY A 254 32.38 -12.04 -31.08
CA GLY A 254 32.31 -10.77 -30.38
C GLY A 254 33.48 -10.48 -29.42
N VAL A 255 34.44 -11.40 -29.26
CA VAL A 255 35.64 -11.19 -28.42
C VAL A 255 36.82 -10.77 -29.30
N PRO A 256 37.37 -9.55 -29.14
CA PRO A 256 38.52 -9.11 -29.93
C PRO A 256 39.74 -10.02 -29.74
N LEU A 257 40.40 -10.36 -30.84
CA LEU A 257 41.72 -10.99 -30.77
C LEU A 257 42.73 -9.99 -30.22
N ASN A 258 43.69 -10.49 -29.44
CA ASN A 258 44.73 -9.68 -28.84
C ASN A 258 46.12 -10.25 -29.11
N ALA A 259 47.12 -9.37 -29.11
CA ALA A 259 48.49 -9.72 -29.45
C ALA A 259 49.17 -10.65 -28.45
N ASN A 260 48.65 -10.84 -27.23
CA ASN A 260 49.25 -11.74 -26.24
C ASN A 260 48.79 -13.18 -26.43
N ASP A 261 47.49 -13.39 -26.68
CA ASP A 261 46.88 -14.72 -26.68
C ASP A 261 46.72 -15.30 -28.10
N ASN A 262 46.66 -14.45 -29.13
CA ASN A 262 46.30 -14.85 -30.49
C ASN A 262 47.49 -14.77 -31.45
N LYS A 263 48.56 -15.47 -31.11
CA LYS A 263 49.82 -15.52 -31.86
C LYS A 263 49.92 -16.77 -32.72
N VAL A 264 50.65 -16.67 -33.83
CA VAL A 264 51.06 -17.80 -34.67
C VAL A 264 52.53 -17.63 -35.05
N GLU A 265 53.30 -18.70 -34.88
CA GLU A 265 54.72 -18.74 -35.26
C GLU A 265 54.89 -19.33 -36.67
N LEU A 266 55.75 -18.71 -37.49
CA LEU A 266 56.11 -19.18 -38.83
C LEU A 266 57.63 -19.33 -38.94
N ASN A 267 58.09 -20.39 -39.62
CA ASN A 267 59.51 -20.55 -39.96
C ASN A 267 59.79 -20.06 -41.38
N VAL A 268 60.80 -19.21 -41.54
CA VAL A 268 61.22 -18.63 -42.82
C VAL A 268 62.72 -18.83 -43.04
N ASN A 269 63.17 -19.00 -44.28
CA ASN A 269 64.57 -19.03 -44.65
C ASN A 269 64.94 -17.71 -45.36
N VAL A 270 65.77 -16.91 -44.71
CA VAL A 270 66.20 -15.59 -45.15
C VAL A 270 67.44 -15.72 -46.02
N THR A 271 67.36 -15.24 -47.26
CA THR A 271 68.50 -15.21 -48.20
C THR A 271 69.10 -13.82 -48.35
N THR A 272 68.34 -12.77 -48.06
CA THR A 272 68.83 -11.39 -48.00
C THR A 272 68.19 -10.72 -46.77
N PRO A 273 68.97 -10.28 -45.77
CA PRO A 273 68.47 -9.57 -44.59
C PRO A 273 67.74 -8.26 -44.93
N GLY A 274 66.88 -7.79 -44.03
CA GLY A 274 66.07 -6.58 -44.23
C GLY A 274 64.79 -6.55 -43.41
N PHE A 275 64.02 -5.46 -43.53
CA PHE A 275 62.75 -5.29 -42.82
C PHE A 275 61.63 -6.09 -43.46
N TRP A 276 61.14 -7.11 -42.76
CA TRP A 276 60.10 -8.01 -43.24
C TRP A 276 58.72 -7.59 -42.78
N ARG A 277 57.72 -7.89 -43.61
CA ARG A 277 56.30 -7.73 -43.33
C ARG A 277 55.53 -8.88 -43.95
N ILE A 278 54.59 -9.42 -43.18
CA ILE A 278 53.64 -10.42 -43.64
C ILE A 278 52.24 -9.99 -43.20
N GLN A 279 51.27 -10.14 -44.10
CA GLN A 279 49.89 -9.76 -43.83
C GLN A 279 48.94 -10.76 -44.50
N SER A 280 47.83 -11.07 -43.85
CA SER A 280 46.77 -11.85 -44.48
C SER A 280 46.19 -11.12 -45.70
N THR A 281 45.93 -11.83 -46.79
CA THR A 281 45.41 -11.29 -48.06
C THR A 281 44.06 -10.57 -47.92
N ASN A 282 43.26 -11.00 -46.95
CA ASN A 282 41.91 -10.51 -46.71
C ASN A 282 41.53 -10.72 -45.24
N THR A 283 40.54 -9.96 -44.79
CA THR A 283 39.85 -10.23 -43.54
C THR A 283 38.93 -11.45 -43.73
N VAL A 284 39.06 -12.46 -42.88
CA VAL A 284 38.21 -13.66 -42.89
C VAL A 284 37.45 -13.70 -41.58
N ASN A 285 36.11 -13.69 -41.67
CA ASN A 285 35.21 -13.75 -40.53
C ASN A 285 35.52 -12.70 -39.44
N GLY A 286 35.85 -11.47 -39.86
CA GLY A 286 36.19 -10.35 -38.97
C GLY A 286 37.62 -10.37 -38.39
N MET A 287 38.42 -11.39 -38.72
CA MET A 287 39.80 -11.54 -38.26
C MET A 287 40.80 -11.30 -39.40
N SER A 288 42.00 -10.85 -39.05
CA SER A 288 43.15 -10.77 -39.95
C SER A 288 44.44 -11.03 -39.16
N PHE A 289 45.53 -11.29 -39.87
CA PHE A 289 46.83 -11.53 -39.24
C PHE A 289 47.89 -10.63 -39.87
N ALA A 290 48.78 -10.10 -39.06
CA ALA A 290 49.92 -9.32 -39.54
C ALA A 290 51.15 -9.52 -38.65
N GLY A 291 52.32 -9.34 -39.22
CA GLY A 291 53.59 -9.28 -38.48
C GLY A 291 54.61 -8.46 -39.26
N SER A 292 55.53 -7.85 -38.53
CA SER A 292 56.67 -7.12 -39.10
C SER A 292 57.88 -7.20 -38.17
N GLY A 293 59.07 -7.08 -38.74
CA GLY A 293 60.31 -7.05 -37.97
C GLY A 293 61.52 -6.82 -38.88
N GLU A 294 62.71 -7.12 -38.37
CA GLU A 294 63.96 -7.00 -39.11
C GLU A 294 64.72 -8.33 -39.07
N PHE A 295 65.15 -8.81 -40.23
CA PHE A 295 66.17 -9.84 -40.29
C PHE A 295 67.53 -9.18 -40.33
N THR A 296 68.42 -9.55 -39.40
CA THR A 296 69.80 -9.06 -39.33
C THR A 296 70.82 -10.08 -39.83
N THR A 297 70.41 -11.33 -40.07
CA THR A 297 71.26 -12.45 -40.50
C THR A 297 70.53 -13.36 -41.48
N GLU A 298 71.30 -14.04 -42.35
CA GLU A 298 70.79 -15.07 -43.27
C GLU A 298 70.50 -16.40 -42.55
N GLY A 299 69.71 -17.27 -43.19
CA GLY A 299 69.37 -18.61 -42.70
C GLY A 299 67.95 -18.73 -42.16
N ILE A 300 67.67 -19.84 -41.47
CA ILE A 300 66.35 -20.13 -40.91
C ILE A 300 66.09 -19.22 -39.70
N GLN A 301 64.97 -18.51 -39.75
CA GLN A 301 64.49 -17.61 -38.71
C GLN A 301 63.05 -17.95 -38.36
N ARG A 302 62.65 -17.68 -37.11
CA ARG A 302 61.27 -17.77 -36.65
C ARG A 302 60.68 -16.37 -36.55
N ILE A 303 59.48 -16.18 -37.11
CA ILE A 303 58.73 -14.94 -37.01
C ILE A 303 57.37 -15.19 -36.36
N GLU A 304 56.83 -14.16 -35.73
CA GLU A 304 55.51 -14.18 -35.11
C GLU A 304 54.55 -13.27 -35.89
N ILE A 305 53.33 -13.77 -36.13
CA ILE A 305 52.21 -12.98 -36.62
C ILE A 305 51.13 -12.93 -35.55
N VAL A 306 50.52 -11.77 -35.40
CA VAL A 306 49.46 -11.53 -34.41
C VAL A 306 48.11 -11.45 -35.11
N GLY A 307 47.12 -12.11 -34.52
CA GLY A 307 45.73 -12.02 -34.93
C GLY A 307 45.10 -10.73 -34.39
N GLN A 308 44.31 -10.08 -35.23
CA GLN A 308 43.57 -8.87 -34.87
C GLN A 308 42.16 -8.91 -35.45
N GLY A 309 41.27 -8.08 -34.90
CA GLY A 309 39.86 -8.02 -35.27
C GLY A 309 38.96 -8.83 -34.34
N THR A 310 37.66 -8.82 -34.62
CA THR A 310 36.64 -9.43 -33.76
C THR A 310 35.89 -10.49 -34.57
N PRO A 311 35.93 -11.78 -34.18
CA PRO A 311 35.22 -12.84 -34.88
C PRO A 311 33.71 -12.62 -34.91
N ILE A 312 33.07 -12.92 -36.04
CA ILE A 312 31.64 -12.61 -36.27
C ILE A 312 30.76 -13.87 -36.21
N ASN A 313 31.15 -14.95 -36.90
CA ASN A 313 30.36 -16.18 -37.02
C ASN A 313 31.10 -17.39 -36.43
N SER A 314 30.37 -18.31 -35.81
CA SER A 314 30.95 -19.59 -35.38
C SER A 314 31.29 -20.47 -36.58
N THR A 315 32.36 -21.25 -36.48
CA THR A 315 32.78 -22.19 -37.51
C THR A 315 32.86 -23.62 -36.97
N PRO A 316 32.25 -24.61 -37.63
CA PRO A 316 32.40 -26.02 -37.25
C PRO A 316 33.86 -26.48 -37.26
N VAL A 317 34.18 -27.50 -36.46
CA VAL A 317 35.54 -28.10 -36.43
C VAL A 317 35.93 -28.67 -37.80
N SER A 318 34.98 -29.12 -38.61
CA SER A 318 35.24 -29.62 -39.97
C SER A 318 35.54 -28.52 -41.00
N ASN A 319 35.29 -27.24 -40.69
CA ASN A 319 35.46 -26.13 -41.63
C ASN A 319 36.01 -24.86 -40.93
N PRO A 320 37.29 -24.83 -40.53
CA PRO A 320 37.91 -23.65 -39.91
C PRO A 320 38.03 -22.46 -40.87
N ASN A 321 38.20 -21.26 -40.28
CA ASN A 321 38.59 -20.07 -41.05
C ASN A 321 40.02 -20.24 -41.54
N ARG A 322 40.26 -20.11 -42.85
CA ARG A 322 41.56 -20.28 -43.48
C ARG A 322 42.12 -18.93 -43.93
N PHE A 323 43.37 -18.64 -43.56
CA PHE A 323 44.09 -17.42 -43.93
C PHE A 323 45.25 -17.73 -44.87
N THR A 324 45.38 -16.89 -45.91
CA THR A 324 46.52 -16.85 -46.85
C THR A 324 47.23 -15.51 -46.71
N PHE A 325 48.50 -15.43 -47.13
CA PHE A 325 49.37 -14.31 -46.78
C PHE A 325 50.10 -13.71 -47.98
N THR A 326 50.34 -12.40 -47.93
CA THR A 326 51.28 -11.67 -48.79
C THR A 326 52.49 -11.24 -47.97
N THR A 327 53.66 -11.16 -48.63
CA THR A 327 54.90 -10.69 -48.00
C THR A 327 55.57 -9.64 -48.87
N ASN A 328 56.51 -8.90 -48.27
CA ASN A 328 57.39 -7.98 -49.00
C ASN A 328 58.68 -8.64 -49.52
N SER A 329 58.77 -9.98 -49.54
CA SER A 329 59.91 -10.72 -50.10
C SER A 329 59.93 -10.64 -51.62
N VAL A 330 61.10 -10.32 -52.20
CA VAL A 330 61.30 -10.22 -53.66
C VAL A 330 60.89 -11.51 -54.40
N SER A 331 61.20 -12.69 -53.86
CA SER A 331 60.89 -13.97 -54.53
C SER A 331 59.64 -14.69 -54.00
N ASN A 332 58.95 -14.13 -53.00
CA ASN A 332 57.82 -14.76 -52.32
C ASN A 332 56.70 -13.75 -51.95
N SER A 333 56.34 -12.88 -52.89
CA SER A 333 55.35 -11.80 -52.66
C SER A 333 53.93 -12.31 -52.36
N SER A 334 53.56 -13.48 -52.90
CA SER A 334 52.33 -14.22 -52.58
C SER A 334 52.70 -15.56 -51.95
N ALA A 335 52.64 -15.63 -50.61
CA ALA A 335 53.04 -16.82 -49.87
C ALA A 335 51.95 -17.91 -49.95
N THR A 336 51.91 -18.59 -51.08
CA THR A 336 50.91 -19.63 -51.39
C THR A 336 51.13 -20.94 -50.63
N ASN A 337 52.29 -21.12 -50.00
CA ASN A 337 52.67 -22.32 -49.25
C ASN A 337 52.46 -22.21 -47.72
N VAL A 338 51.66 -21.24 -47.25
CA VAL A 338 51.28 -21.11 -45.83
C VAL A 338 49.76 -21.00 -45.68
N SER A 339 49.22 -21.71 -44.70
CA SER A 339 47.80 -21.64 -44.37
C SER A 339 47.59 -21.72 -42.86
N VAL A 340 46.96 -20.69 -42.28
CA VAL A 340 46.58 -20.67 -40.85
C VAL A 340 45.08 -20.96 -40.73
N MET A 341 44.71 -21.86 -39.82
CA MET A 341 43.35 -22.31 -39.57
C MET A 341 42.91 -21.96 -38.14
N VAL A 342 41.82 -21.18 -38.02
CA VAL A 342 41.25 -20.73 -36.74
C VAL A 342 39.79 -21.17 -36.61
N HIS A 343 39.46 -21.86 -35.52
CA HIS A 343 38.07 -22.16 -35.15
C HIS A 343 37.46 -21.03 -34.32
N VAL A 344 36.24 -20.62 -34.67
CA VAL A 344 35.46 -19.65 -33.90
C VAL A 344 34.30 -20.36 -33.20
N LYS A 345 34.20 -20.22 -31.88
CA LYS A 345 33.12 -20.79 -31.06
C LYS A 345 32.04 -19.75 -30.74
N PRO A 346 30.75 -20.14 -30.67
CA PRO A 346 29.71 -19.27 -30.15
C PRO A 346 29.87 -19.07 -28.63
N VAL A 347 29.25 -18.02 -28.09
CA VAL A 347 29.16 -17.79 -26.64
C VAL A 347 28.42 -18.97 -26.00
N ALA A 348 28.96 -19.53 -24.92
CA ALA A 348 28.40 -20.70 -24.26
C ALA A 348 28.67 -20.68 -22.75
N PHE A 349 27.69 -21.12 -21.97
CA PHE A 349 27.79 -21.27 -20.52
C PHE A 349 26.91 -22.43 -20.04
N GLU A 350 27.16 -22.87 -18.81
CA GLU A 350 26.31 -23.80 -18.09
C GLU A 350 25.86 -23.20 -16.75
N LEU A 351 24.65 -23.52 -16.31
CA LEU A 351 24.16 -23.14 -14.99
C LEU A 351 24.91 -23.95 -13.92
N VAL A 352 25.43 -23.28 -12.89
CA VAL A 352 25.95 -23.95 -11.70
C VAL A 352 24.80 -24.11 -10.71
N CYS A 353 24.53 -25.35 -10.30
CA CYS A 353 23.46 -25.63 -9.34
C CYS A 353 23.78 -25.09 -7.95
N ASP A 354 22.73 -24.80 -7.19
CA ASP A 354 22.84 -24.30 -5.83
C ASP A 354 23.61 -25.27 -4.93
N ASP A 355 24.75 -24.82 -4.40
CA ASP A 355 25.59 -25.56 -3.44
C ASP A 355 26.11 -24.62 -2.32
N THR A 356 26.96 -25.10 -1.41
CA THR A 356 27.47 -24.28 -0.29
C THR A 356 28.32 -23.07 -0.74
N ASN A 357 28.92 -23.14 -1.94
CA ASN A 357 29.85 -22.15 -2.47
C ASN A 357 29.21 -21.28 -3.58
N ASN A 358 28.16 -21.74 -4.23
CA ASN A 358 27.50 -21.11 -5.38
C ASN A 358 25.98 -21.03 -5.16
N LYS A 359 25.52 -19.96 -4.52
CA LYS A 359 24.09 -19.76 -4.22
C LYS A 359 23.32 -19.15 -5.37
N ILE A 360 22.12 -19.68 -5.59
CA ILE A 360 21.05 -19.03 -6.37
C ILE A 360 20.27 -18.15 -5.40
N GLU A 361 20.15 -16.86 -5.69
CA GLU A 361 19.44 -15.91 -4.81
C GLU A 361 18.17 -15.40 -5.50
N ILE A 362 17.02 -15.66 -4.89
CA ILE A 362 15.75 -15.04 -5.24
C ILE A 362 15.59 -13.78 -4.38
N ARG A 363 15.35 -12.62 -5.02
CA ARG A 363 15.26 -11.32 -4.35
C ARG A 363 13.88 -10.71 -4.56
N GLY A 364 13.43 -9.91 -3.60
CA GLY A 364 12.13 -9.24 -3.62
C GLY A 364 10.99 -10.08 -3.03
N SER A 365 9.86 -9.41 -2.75
CA SER A 365 8.64 -10.04 -2.25
C SER A 365 7.71 -10.41 -3.40
N TYR A 366 7.12 -11.61 -3.36
CA TYR A 366 6.23 -12.12 -4.39
C TYR A 366 4.83 -12.31 -3.81
N GLN A 367 3.89 -11.45 -4.21
CA GLN A 367 2.51 -11.48 -3.75
C GLN A 367 1.56 -11.52 -4.94
N GLU A 368 0.48 -12.30 -4.87
CA GLU A 368 -0.48 -12.37 -5.97
C GLU A 368 -1.09 -10.99 -6.30
N ASP A 369 -1.53 -10.81 -7.54
CA ASP A 369 -2.13 -9.57 -8.06
C ASP A 369 -1.23 -8.31 -7.94
N THR A 370 0.07 -8.50 -7.70
CA THR A 370 1.08 -7.44 -7.73
C THR A 370 1.94 -7.52 -8.99
N LYS A 371 2.49 -6.37 -9.38
CA LYS A 371 3.37 -6.24 -10.54
C LYS A 371 4.79 -6.68 -10.15
N LEU A 372 5.41 -7.54 -10.94
CA LEU A 372 6.84 -7.81 -10.81
C LEU A 372 7.64 -6.57 -11.23
N THR A 373 8.61 -6.19 -10.42
CA THR A 373 9.48 -5.03 -10.66
C THR A 373 10.94 -5.45 -10.72
N GLN A 374 11.86 -4.52 -11.00
CA GLN A 374 13.30 -4.79 -10.96
C GLN A 374 13.79 -5.28 -9.59
N ALA A 375 13.05 -5.00 -8.50
CA ALA A 375 13.37 -5.52 -7.18
C ALA A 375 13.20 -7.05 -7.09
N ASN A 376 12.32 -7.62 -7.92
CA ASN A 376 12.05 -9.06 -8.00
C ASN A 376 13.10 -9.74 -8.91
N SER A 377 14.38 -9.74 -8.55
CA SER A 377 15.46 -10.26 -9.40
C SER A 377 15.99 -11.62 -8.93
N ILE A 378 16.65 -12.35 -9.83
CA ILE A 378 17.23 -13.66 -9.54
C ILE A 378 18.72 -13.63 -9.88
N LEU A 379 19.58 -13.86 -8.90
CA LEU A 379 21.03 -14.02 -9.12
C LEU A 379 21.33 -15.49 -9.38
N ILE A 380 21.90 -15.80 -10.53
CA ILE A 380 22.34 -17.15 -10.89
C ILE A 380 23.86 -17.21 -11.10
N PRO A 381 24.56 -18.26 -10.64
CA PRO A 381 25.94 -18.53 -11.03
C PRO A 381 25.97 -19.32 -12.35
N VAL A 382 26.73 -18.82 -13.33
CA VAL A 382 26.97 -19.51 -14.61
C VAL A 382 28.46 -19.76 -14.79
N LYS A 383 28.82 -20.95 -15.25
CA LYS A 383 30.20 -21.29 -15.63
C LYS A 383 30.40 -21.01 -17.10
N VAL A 384 31.38 -20.16 -17.41
CA VAL A 384 31.68 -19.72 -18.78
C VAL A 384 32.43 -20.84 -19.50
N LEU A 385 31.86 -21.34 -20.60
CA LEU A 385 32.49 -22.35 -21.47
C LEU A 385 33.10 -21.70 -22.73
N ALA A 386 32.53 -20.58 -23.16
CA ALA A 386 33.04 -19.73 -24.23
C ALA A 386 32.63 -18.26 -23.98
N PRO A 387 33.59 -17.31 -23.92
CA PRO A 387 33.33 -15.91 -23.61
C PRO A 387 32.63 -15.17 -24.76
N GLY A 388 32.12 -13.99 -24.44
CA GLY A 388 31.46 -13.07 -25.36
C GLY A 388 30.16 -12.51 -24.78
N THR A 389 29.48 -11.69 -25.59
CA THR A 389 28.26 -10.99 -25.17
C THR A 389 27.01 -11.79 -25.58
N THR A 390 26.10 -12.05 -24.65
CA THR A 390 24.83 -12.75 -24.91
C THR A 390 23.70 -12.23 -24.04
N SER A 391 22.45 -12.58 -24.37
CA SER A 391 21.30 -12.36 -23.48
C SER A 391 20.93 -13.67 -22.81
N ILE A 392 20.71 -13.66 -21.50
CA ILE A 392 20.33 -14.84 -20.73
C ILE A 392 18.86 -14.70 -20.31
N GLU A 393 18.04 -15.71 -20.58
CA GLU A 393 16.63 -15.79 -20.23
C GLU A 393 16.35 -17.07 -19.43
N LEU A 394 15.88 -16.90 -18.19
CA LEU A 394 15.31 -17.95 -17.36
C LEU A 394 13.80 -17.97 -17.54
N LYS A 395 13.27 -19.10 -18.01
CA LYS A 395 11.85 -19.30 -18.29
C LYS A 395 11.20 -20.09 -17.16
N GLY A 396 9.99 -19.68 -16.79
CA GLY A 396 9.18 -20.36 -15.80
C GLY A 396 7.69 -20.14 -16.03
N ALA A 397 6.89 -20.52 -15.04
CA ALA A 397 5.45 -20.33 -15.05
C ALA A 397 4.89 -20.03 -13.66
N PHE A 398 3.88 -19.16 -13.62
CA PHE A 398 2.97 -18.99 -12.49
C PHE A 398 2.07 -20.22 -12.36
N VAL A 399 1.95 -20.78 -11.15
CA VAL A 399 1.13 -21.96 -10.85
C VAL A 399 -0.15 -21.56 -10.13
N VAL A 400 -1.30 -21.72 -10.81
CA VAL A 400 -2.65 -21.44 -10.28
C VAL A 400 -3.47 -22.73 -10.32
N GLY A 401 -3.53 -23.44 -9.18
CA GLY A 401 -4.11 -24.80 -9.15
C GLY A 401 -3.37 -25.73 -10.11
N ASN A 402 -4.09 -26.25 -11.13
CA ASN A 402 -3.51 -27.10 -12.18
C ASN A 402 -3.10 -26.33 -13.45
N ALA A 403 -3.33 -25.02 -13.51
CA ALA A 403 -3.01 -24.20 -14.67
C ALA A 403 -1.65 -23.50 -14.51
N THR A 404 -0.91 -23.36 -15.61
CA THR A 404 0.39 -22.69 -15.65
C THR A 404 0.39 -21.56 -16.68
N THR A 405 0.87 -20.37 -16.31
CA THR A 405 1.02 -19.22 -17.22
C THR A 405 2.50 -18.80 -17.31
N PRO A 406 3.08 -18.59 -18.51
CA PRO A 406 4.51 -18.30 -18.65
C PRO A 406 4.97 -17.00 -17.96
N VAL A 407 6.21 -17.00 -17.45
CA VAL A 407 6.94 -15.83 -16.97
C VAL A 407 8.42 -15.98 -17.32
N SER A 408 9.12 -14.87 -17.60
CA SER A 408 10.54 -14.90 -17.92
C SER A 408 11.33 -13.86 -17.13
N PHE A 409 12.60 -14.19 -16.84
CA PHE A 409 13.58 -13.31 -16.21
C PHE A 409 14.80 -13.21 -17.13
N LYS A 410 15.18 -11.99 -17.50
CA LYS A 410 16.16 -11.71 -18.54
C LYS A 410 17.31 -10.84 -18.04
N ALA A 411 18.50 -11.11 -18.55
CA ALA A 411 19.63 -10.19 -18.56
C ALA A 411 20.09 -10.01 -20.00
N ASN A 412 20.07 -8.77 -20.49
CA ASN A 412 20.49 -8.46 -21.86
C ASN A 412 21.94 -7.99 -21.87
N ASN A 413 22.67 -8.29 -22.96
CA ASN A 413 24.05 -7.85 -23.17
C ASN A 413 25.02 -8.24 -22.04
N VAL A 414 24.86 -9.45 -21.50
CA VAL A 414 25.77 -10.03 -20.49
C VAL A 414 27.11 -10.34 -21.16
N ASN A 415 28.17 -9.68 -20.71
CA ASN A 415 29.53 -9.98 -21.14
C ASN A 415 30.10 -11.11 -20.27
N LEU A 416 30.30 -12.28 -20.86
CA LEU A 416 30.88 -13.45 -20.21
C LEU A 416 32.37 -13.50 -20.51
N ALA A 417 33.19 -13.62 -19.46
CA ALA A 417 34.64 -13.70 -19.58
C ALA A 417 35.18 -14.85 -18.74
N PHE A 418 36.28 -15.47 -19.21
CA PHE A 418 37.01 -16.42 -18.38
C PHE A 418 37.61 -15.74 -17.17
N ASN A 419 37.57 -16.42 -16.04
CA ASN A 419 38.19 -16.02 -14.79
C ASN A 419 38.69 -17.27 -14.07
N PRO A 420 39.95 -17.69 -14.32
CA PRO A 420 40.51 -18.90 -13.74
C PRO A 420 40.50 -18.89 -12.20
N ASN A 421 40.64 -17.71 -11.58
CA ASN A 421 40.61 -17.56 -10.12
C ASN A 421 39.24 -17.85 -9.50
N ARG A 422 38.18 -17.87 -10.31
CA ARG A 422 36.81 -18.21 -9.92
C ARG A 422 36.32 -19.48 -10.61
N ASN A 423 37.22 -20.31 -11.13
CA ASN A 423 36.86 -21.51 -11.90
C ASN A 423 35.90 -21.17 -13.06
N ASP A 424 36.08 -19.99 -13.66
CA ASP A 424 35.26 -19.42 -14.73
C ASP A 424 33.78 -19.23 -14.37
N ILE A 425 33.46 -19.14 -13.07
CA ILE A 425 32.09 -18.86 -12.59
C ILE A 425 31.87 -17.35 -12.52
N GLN A 426 30.76 -16.91 -13.11
CA GLN A 426 30.28 -15.53 -13.10
C GLN A 426 28.84 -15.48 -12.59
N TYR A 427 28.52 -14.50 -11.74
CA TYR A 427 27.17 -14.29 -11.24
C TYR A 427 26.41 -13.31 -12.15
N VAL A 428 25.21 -13.68 -12.57
CA VAL A 428 24.36 -12.89 -13.46
C VAL A 428 23.03 -12.62 -12.76
N THR A 429 22.63 -11.35 -12.69
CA THR A 429 21.32 -10.95 -12.18
C THR A 429 20.31 -10.89 -13.31
N LEU A 430 19.22 -11.65 -13.21
CA LEU A 430 18.11 -11.69 -14.14
C LEU A 430 16.94 -10.86 -13.59
N TYR A 431 16.29 -10.09 -14.46
CA TYR A 431 15.16 -9.23 -14.11
C TYR A 431 13.89 -9.69 -14.82
N PRO A 432 12.72 -9.62 -14.16
CA PRO A 432 11.48 -10.08 -14.73
C PRO A 432 11.02 -9.16 -15.85
N GLU A 433 10.26 -9.70 -16.79
CA GLU A 433 9.47 -8.87 -17.69
C GLU A 433 8.38 -8.11 -16.93
N ASP A 434 7.87 -7.03 -17.55
CA ASP A 434 6.76 -6.24 -17.01
C ASP A 434 5.47 -7.09 -17.03
N VAL A 435 5.26 -7.85 -15.95
CA VAL A 435 4.14 -8.77 -15.79
C VAL A 435 3.56 -8.69 -14.38
N ARG A 436 2.26 -8.93 -14.27
CA ARG A 436 1.56 -9.04 -12.99
C ARG A 436 1.42 -10.51 -12.60
N ILE A 437 1.68 -10.81 -11.33
CA ILE A 437 1.44 -12.16 -10.78
C ILE A 437 -0.08 -12.41 -10.79
N PRO A 438 -0.60 -13.44 -11.46
CA PRO A 438 -2.03 -13.74 -11.48
C PRO A 438 -2.58 -14.01 -10.07
N LYS A 439 -3.83 -13.64 -9.82
CA LYS A 439 -4.54 -14.00 -8.57
C LYS A 439 -4.68 -15.52 -8.44
N GLY A 440 -4.46 -16.05 -7.24
CA GLY A 440 -4.46 -17.49 -6.93
C GLY A 440 -3.14 -18.19 -7.24
N THR A 441 -2.09 -17.44 -7.64
CA THR A 441 -0.77 -18.03 -7.85
C THR A 441 -0.19 -18.50 -6.52
N THR A 442 0.25 -19.75 -6.47
CA THR A 442 0.86 -20.36 -5.27
C THR A 442 2.37 -20.44 -5.38
N ALA A 443 2.89 -20.58 -6.60
CA ALA A 443 4.33 -20.66 -6.85
C ALA A 443 4.71 -20.15 -8.24
N ILE A 444 5.99 -19.80 -8.40
CA ILE A 444 6.66 -19.64 -9.70
C ILE A 444 7.69 -20.77 -9.83
N LYS A 445 7.55 -21.57 -10.89
CA LYS A 445 8.44 -22.70 -11.18
C LYS A 445 9.22 -22.44 -12.46
N PHE A 446 10.52 -22.71 -12.44
CA PHE A 446 11.40 -22.51 -13.59
C PHE A 446 11.64 -23.83 -14.33
N THR A 447 11.82 -23.76 -15.65
CA THR A 447 11.98 -24.95 -16.50
C THR A 447 13.23 -24.89 -17.35
N ASP A 448 13.57 -23.71 -17.90
CA ASP A 448 14.59 -23.59 -18.94
C ASP A 448 15.46 -22.34 -18.76
N LEU A 449 16.70 -22.41 -19.24
CA LEU A 449 17.65 -21.29 -19.29
C LEU A 449 18.28 -21.20 -20.68
N THR A 450 18.19 -20.04 -21.34
CA THR A 450 18.67 -19.86 -22.72
C THR A 450 19.59 -18.63 -22.86
N PRO A 451 20.61 -18.65 -23.74
CA PRO A 451 21.14 -19.78 -24.51
C PRO A 451 22.03 -20.65 -23.62
N GLY A 452 21.73 -21.95 -23.49
CA GLY A 452 22.42 -22.80 -22.52
C GLY A 452 21.91 -24.23 -22.52
N THR A 453 22.06 -24.92 -21.39
CA THR A 453 21.58 -26.30 -21.22
C THR A 453 20.08 -26.41 -21.47
N SER A 454 19.64 -27.50 -22.10
CA SER A 454 18.22 -27.80 -22.35
C SER A 454 17.44 -28.18 -21.08
N ALA A 455 18.08 -28.20 -19.90
CA ALA A 455 17.45 -28.41 -18.60
C ALA A 455 18.19 -27.62 -17.50
N ILE A 456 17.45 -27.06 -16.55
CA ILE A 456 17.99 -26.47 -15.31
C ILE A 456 18.17 -27.55 -14.23
N CYS A 457 18.73 -27.17 -13.08
CA CYS A 457 18.91 -28.05 -11.93
C CYS A 457 17.58 -28.67 -11.47
N THR A 458 17.56 -29.97 -11.19
CA THR A 458 16.37 -30.66 -10.63
C THR A 458 15.94 -30.09 -9.28
N THR A 459 16.87 -29.46 -8.56
CA THR A 459 16.66 -28.81 -7.27
C THR A 459 16.59 -27.28 -7.38
N PHE A 460 16.28 -26.72 -8.56
CA PHE A 460 16.17 -25.27 -8.71
C PHE A 460 15.07 -24.73 -7.78
N PRO A 461 15.33 -23.67 -6.98
CA PRO A 461 14.38 -23.19 -5.99
C PRO A 461 13.10 -22.65 -6.64
N GLU A 462 11.95 -23.10 -6.13
CA GLU A 462 10.64 -22.53 -6.46
C GLU A 462 10.38 -21.26 -5.64
N ILE A 463 9.70 -20.28 -6.23
CA ILE A 463 9.28 -19.07 -5.52
C ILE A 463 7.89 -19.31 -4.95
N THR A 464 7.73 -19.28 -3.62
CA THR A 464 6.41 -19.24 -3.00
C THR A 464 5.78 -17.86 -3.15
N VAL A 465 4.52 -17.80 -3.56
CA VAL A 465 3.77 -16.55 -3.73
C VAL A 465 2.79 -16.38 -2.57
N GLU A 466 2.84 -15.24 -1.91
CA GLU A 466 1.93 -14.92 -0.80
C GLU A 466 0.58 -14.40 -1.31
N VAL A 467 -0.48 -14.74 -0.58
CA VAL A 467 -1.83 -14.20 -0.85
C VAL A 467 -1.88 -12.73 -0.45
N GLN A 468 -2.49 -11.89 -1.28
CA GLN A 468 -2.61 -10.48 -0.97
C GLN A 468 -3.65 -10.29 0.16
N PRO A 469 -3.29 -9.59 1.27
CA PRO A 469 -4.22 -9.40 2.37
C PRO A 469 -5.42 -8.55 1.96
N ILE A 470 -6.56 -8.85 2.55
CA ILE A 470 -7.77 -8.04 2.37
C ILE A 470 -7.53 -6.60 2.86
N ARG A 471 -8.04 -5.63 2.09
CA ARG A 471 -7.89 -4.20 2.40
C ARG A 471 -9.24 -3.50 2.26
N TYR A 472 -9.73 -2.96 3.36
CA TYR A 472 -10.91 -2.11 3.38
C TYR A 472 -10.89 -1.18 4.59
N SER A 473 -11.50 -0.01 4.47
CA SER A 473 -11.57 0.97 5.56
C SER A 473 -13.00 1.07 6.08
N VAL A 474 -13.19 1.02 7.40
CA VAL A 474 -14.51 1.23 8.01
C VAL A 474 -14.83 2.73 8.03
N LEU A 475 -16.00 3.10 7.53
CA LEU A 475 -16.48 4.48 7.52
C LEU A 475 -17.17 4.80 8.85
N CYS A 476 -16.42 5.11 9.91
CA CYS A 476 -16.98 5.24 11.27
C CYS A 476 -18.17 6.22 11.39
N HIS A 477 -18.25 7.26 10.55
CA HIS A 477 -19.38 8.20 10.55
C HIS A 477 -20.71 7.57 10.10
N THR A 478 -20.67 6.40 9.48
CA THR A 478 -21.83 5.63 9.01
C THR A 478 -22.35 4.63 10.05
N VAL A 479 -21.66 4.46 11.18
CA VAL A 479 -22.06 3.51 12.23
C VAL A 479 -23.43 3.94 12.78
N ARG A 480 -24.41 3.03 12.73
CA ARG A 480 -25.77 3.21 13.23
C ARG A 480 -26.19 1.99 14.04
N VAL A 481 -26.65 2.22 15.27
CA VAL A 481 -27.24 1.17 16.10
C VAL A 481 -28.73 1.11 15.80
N ASN A 482 -29.23 -0.07 15.42
CA ASN A 482 -30.62 -0.33 15.10
C ASN A 482 -31.24 -1.31 16.10
N GLY A 483 -32.52 -1.10 16.42
CA GLY A 483 -33.29 -1.91 17.36
C GLY A 483 -33.42 -1.30 18.76
N SER A 484 -34.34 -1.85 19.56
CA SER A 484 -34.49 -1.53 20.98
C SER A 484 -33.75 -2.57 21.80
N TYR A 485 -32.91 -2.12 22.74
CA TYR A 485 -32.09 -3.00 23.57
C TYR A 485 -32.59 -2.94 25.00
N LEU A 486 -33.16 -4.05 25.45
CA LEU A 486 -33.73 -4.16 26.79
C LEU A 486 -32.94 -5.17 27.62
N VAL A 487 -32.78 -4.86 28.90
CA VAL A 487 -32.24 -5.80 29.90
C VAL A 487 -33.12 -7.04 29.93
N ASP A 488 -32.49 -8.21 30.09
CA ASP A 488 -33.16 -9.51 30.16
C ASP A 488 -34.01 -9.84 28.92
N SER A 489 -33.85 -9.17 27.78
CA SER A 489 -34.61 -9.50 26.56
C SER A 489 -33.76 -10.26 25.56
N ASN A 490 -34.36 -11.19 24.83
CA ASN A 490 -33.70 -11.87 23.72
C ASN A 490 -33.42 -10.87 22.59
N LEU A 491 -32.18 -10.83 22.10
CA LEU A 491 -31.79 -9.99 20.97
C LEU A 491 -32.05 -10.76 19.66
N GLY A 492 -32.77 -10.16 18.74
CA GLY A 492 -33.18 -10.79 17.47
C GLY A 492 -32.58 -10.11 16.23
N ALA A 493 -33.03 -10.52 15.04
CA ALA A 493 -32.56 -9.98 13.76
C ALA A 493 -32.80 -8.46 13.58
N ASN A 494 -33.71 -7.87 14.38
CA ASN A 494 -33.99 -6.43 14.36
C ASN A 494 -32.99 -5.62 15.22
N ASN A 495 -32.13 -6.29 15.98
CA ASN A 495 -31.07 -5.68 16.76
C ASN A 495 -29.77 -5.87 15.99
N PHE A 496 -29.17 -4.80 15.46
CA PHE A 496 -27.89 -4.88 14.77
C PHE A 496 -27.17 -3.54 14.76
N ILE A 497 -25.86 -3.58 14.55
CA ILE A 497 -25.04 -2.41 14.24
C ILE A 497 -24.81 -2.40 12.74
N GLU A 498 -25.25 -1.35 12.06
CA GLU A 498 -24.99 -1.14 10.63
C GLU A 498 -23.81 -0.20 10.43
N LEU A 499 -22.97 -0.50 9.47
CA LEU A 499 -21.85 0.35 9.05
C LEU A 499 -21.57 0.17 7.56
N GLN A 500 -20.86 1.13 6.97
CA GLN A 500 -20.30 1.01 5.64
C GLN A 500 -18.79 0.84 5.71
N VAL A 501 -18.25 0.09 4.76
CA VAL A 501 -16.82 -0.02 4.50
C VAL A 501 -16.51 0.41 3.08
N ASN A 502 -15.30 0.89 2.84
CA ASN A 502 -14.77 1.10 1.49
C ASN A 502 -13.73 0.02 1.18
N VAL A 503 -14.05 -0.90 0.27
CA VAL A 503 -13.21 -2.04 -0.10
C VAL A 503 -12.22 -1.63 -1.18
N ASP A 504 -10.94 -1.80 -0.89
CA ASP A 504 -9.83 -1.51 -1.77
C ASP A 504 -9.28 -2.81 -2.40
N TYR A 505 -9.17 -3.87 -1.60
CA TYR A 505 -8.83 -5.21 -2.07
C TYR A 505 -9.84 -6.25 -1.56
N PRO A 506 -10.63 -6.90 -2.45
CA PRO A 506 -11.69 -7.83 -2.08
C PRO A 506 -11.15 -9.17 -1.55
N GLY A 507 -11.81 -9.71 -0.53
CA GLY A 507 -11.46 -10.97 0.13
C GLY A 507 -12.41 -11.32 1.29
N PRO A 508 -12.10 -12.34 2.09
CA PRO A 508 -12.88 -12.71 3.27
C PRO A 508 -12.72 -11.68 4.41
N TYR A 509 -13.84 -11.14 4.89
CA TYR A 509 -13.88 -10.16 5.95
C TYR A 509 -14.45 -10.75 7.25
N SER A 510 -13.98 -10.24 8.37
CA SER A 510 -14.56 -10.44 9.70
C SER A 510 -14.54 -9.10 10.43
N ILE A 511 -15.71 -8.69 10.93
CA ILE A 511 -15.89 -7.48 11.72
C ILE A 511 -16.60 -7.88 13.01
N THR A 512 -16.01 -7.55 14.14
CA THR A 512 -16.50 -7.93 15.47
C THR A 512 -16.48 -6.73 16.40
N THR A 513 -17.17 -6.84 17.53
CA THR A 513 -16.95 -5.96 18.67
C THR A 513 -16.30 -6.70 19.83
N ASN A 514 -15.77 -5.96 20.80
CA ASN A 514 -15.55 -6.54 22.13
C ASN A 514 -16.89 -6.95 22.78
N GLU A 515 -16.80 -7.80 23.80
CA GLU A 515 -17.95 -8.12 24.65
C GLU A 515 -18.15 -7.01 25.70
N VAL A 516 -19.38 -6.53 25.85
CA VAL A 516 -19.78 -5.57 26.89
C VAL A 516 -21.09 -6.06 27.50
N ASN A 517 -21.12 -6.23 28.83
CA ASN A 517 -22.33 -6.67 29.55
C ASN A 517 -22.95 -7.94 28.93
N GLY A 518 -22.10 -8.94 28.65
CA GLY A 518 -22.50 -10.25 28.14
C GLY A 518 -22.97 -10.28 26.68
N VAL A 519 -22.80 -9.18 25.93
CA VAL A 519 -23.20 -9.09 24.52
C VAL A 519 -22.02 -8.69 23.64
N SER A 520 -21.92 -9.27 22.45
CA SER A 520 -20.99 -8.87 21.39
C SER A 520 -21.69 -8.85 20.04
N PHE A 521 -21.19 -8.10 19.06
CA PHE A 521 -21.73 -8.04 17.70
C PHE A 521 -20.71 -8.54 16.69
N SER A 522 -21.16 -9.27 15.67
CA SER A 522 -20.26 -9.77 14.62
C SER A 522 -20.91 -9.91 13.25
N ALA A 523 -20.08 -9.84 12.21
CA ALA A 523 -20.39 -10.24 10.84
C ALA A 523 -19.15 -10.77 10.14
N SER A 524 -19.34 -11.73 9.24
CA SER A 524 -18.30 -12.26 8.36
C SER A 524 -18.86 -12.58 6.98
N GLY A 525 -18.02 -12.49 5.96
CA GLY A 525 -18.39 -12.79 4.58
C GLY A 525 -17.21 -12.60 3.63
N THR A 526 -17.48 -12.42 2.35
CA THR A 526 -16.45 -12.18 1.32
C THR A 526 -16.84 -10.98 0.47
N PHE A 527 -15.97 -9.98 0.38
CA PHE A 527 -16.11 -8.94 -0.63
C PHE A 527 -15.69 -9.51 -2.00
N THR A 528 -16.55 -9.36 -3.00
CA THR A 528 -16.29 -9.84 -4.38
C THR A 528 -15.87 -8.71 -5.32
N GLY A 529 -16.03 -7.46 -4.91
CA GLY A 529 -15.65 -6.27 -5.67
C GLY A 529 -15.17 -5.12 -4.78
N GLN A 530 -14.60 -4.10 -5.41
CA GLN A 530 -14.15 -2.88 -4.76
C GLN A 530 -15.31 -1.89 -4.53
N GLY A 531 -15.07 -0.86 -3.72
CA GLY A 531 -16.00 0.22 -3.44
C GLY A 531 -16.78 0.06 -2.14
N GLN A 532 -17.82 0.88 -1.97
CA GLN A 532 -18.59 0.92 -0.73
C GLN A 532 -19.52 -0.31 -0.58
N GLN A 533 -19.49 -0.92 0.60
CA GLN A 533 -20.34 -2.05 0.97
C GLN A 533 -20.97 -1.79 2.34
N THR A 534 -22.24 -2.15 2.51
CA THR A 534 -22.97 -2.04 3.78
C THR A 534 -22.92 -3.37 4.54
N ILE A 535 -22.58 -3.33 5.83
CA ILE A 535 -22.44 -4.49 6.71
C ILE A 535 -23.33 -4.33 7.93
N ARG A 536 -23.98 -5.43 8.35
CA ARG A 536 -24.76 -5.51 9.57
C ARG A 536 -24.13 -6.51 10.53
N LEU A 537 -23.73 -6.03 11.70
CA LEU A 537 -23.21 -6.85 12.79
C LEU A 537 -24.38 -7.27 13.67
N PHE A 538 -24.57 -8.58 13.84
CA PHE A 538 -25.66 -9.12 14.66
C PHE A 538 -25.16 -9.45 16.08
N PRO A 539 -25.98 -9.20 17.11
CA PRO A 539 -25.62 -9.47 18.49
C PRO A 539 -25.64 -10.97 18.81
N SER A 540 -24.83 -11.34 19.79
CA SER A 540 -24.89 -12.60 20.50
C SER A 540 -24.82 -12.30 22.00
N GLY A 541 -25.68 -12.96 22.80
CA GLY A 541 -25.76 -12.77 24.25
C GLY A 541 -27.03 -12.06 24.73
N ARG A 542 -27.05 -11.69 26.01
CA ARG A 542 -28.18 -11.02 26.69
C ARG A 542 -27.66 -9.99 27.69
N TYR A 543 -28.24 -8.80 27.72
CA TYR A 543 -27.87 -7.76 28.68
C TYR A 543 -28.41 -8.06 30.07
N THR A 544 -27.58 -7.87 31.09
CA THR A 544 -27.95 -8.04 32.51
C THR A 544 -28.07 -6.71 33.26
N GLU A 545 -27.44 -5.65 32.72
CA GLU A 545 -27.51 -4.30 33.28
C GLU A 545 -27.96 -3.27 32.22
N GLY A 546 -28.61 -2.20 32.67
CA GLY A 546 -28.98 -1.07 31.81
C GLY A 546 -27.87 -0.03 31.73
N GLY A 547 -27.88 0.80 30.69
CA GLY A 547 -26.96 1.91 30.55
C GLY A 547 -26.53 2.17 29.10
N ASN A 548 -25.67 3.18 28.96
CA ASN A 548 -25.05 3.51 27.69
C ASN A 548 -23.73 2.76 27.54
N LEU A 549 -23.71 1.75 26.69
CA LEU A 549 -22.60 0.83 26.52
C LEU A 549 -21.82 1.17 25.25
N ASN A 550 -20.51 1.40 25.39
CA ASN A 550 -19.63 1.69 24.27
C ASN A 550 -18.95 0.41 23.78
N TYR A 551 -19.18 0.08 22.53
CA TYR A 551 -18.54 -1.02 21.82
C TYR A 551 -17.40 -0.52 20.95
N THR A 552 -16.29 -1.24 20.98
CA THR A 552 -15.18 -1.09 20.05
C THR A 552 -15.37 -2.09 18.92
N ILE A 553 -15.53 -1.60 17.70
CA ILE A 553 -15.62 -2.39 16.48
C ILE A 553 -14.20 -2.60 15.96
N THR A 554 -13.85 -3.84 15.61
CA THR A 554 -12.55 -4.26 15.07
C THR A 554 -12.73 -5.09 13.80
N THR A 555 -11.76 -5.03 12.88
CA THR A 555 -11.78 -5.74 11.59
C THR A 555 -10.45 -6.44 11.30
N ASN A 556 -10.49 -7.47 10.45
CA ASN A 556 -9.32 -8.16 9.90
C ASN A 556 -8.60 -7.43 8.72
N SER A 557 -9.02 -6.22 8.35
CA SER A 557 -8.38 -5.43 7.30
C SER A 557 -6.94 -5.06 7.67
N GLN A 558 -6.03 -5.11 6.70
CA GLN A 558 -4.62 -4.70 6.88
C GLN A 558 -4.34 -3.23 6.48
N ALA A 559 -5.38 -2.47 6.12
CA ALA A 559 -5.22 -1.07 5.70
C ALA A 559 -6.47 -0.23 6.02
N GLY A 560 -6.27 1.09 6.15
CA GLY A 560 -7.34 2.04 6.42
C GLY A 560 -7.77 2.07 7.89
N THR A 561 -8.99 2.55 8.13
CA THR A 561 -9.59 2.61 9.47
C THR A 561 -10.05 1.22 9.88
N THR A 562 -9.37 0.61 10.86
CA THR A 562 -9.62 -0.75 11.33
C THR A 562 -10.38 -0.81 12.67
N THR A 563 -10.64 0.34 13.27
CA THR A 563 -11.35 0.45 14.54
C THR A 563 -12.36 1.60 14.54
N CYS A 564 -13.57 1.36 15.03
CA CYS A 564 -14.60 2.38 15.26
C CYS A 564 -15.30 2.15 16.60
N SER A 565 -16.16 3.08 17.00
CA SER A 565 -17.00 2.93 18.20
C SER A 565 -18.48 2.97 17.86
N ALA A 566 -19.28 2.17 18.57
CA ALA A 566 -20.73 2.28 18.59
C ALA A 566 -21.22 2.44 20.03
N ARG A 567 -22.28 3.22 20.23
CA ARG A 567 -22.93 3.38 21.55
C ARG A 567 -24.31 2.76 21.50
N VAL A 568 -24.53 1.73 22.30
CA VAL A 568 -25.83 1.05 22.45
C VAL A 568 -26.47 1.53 23.75
N ASP A 569 -27.70 2.03 23.66
CA ASP A 569 -28.49 2.44 24.83
C ASP A 569 -29.38 1.27 25.27
N VAL A 570 -29.02 0.65 26.39
CA VAL A 570 -29.73 -0.49 26.97
C VAL A 570 -30.62 0.00 28.10
N ARG A 571 -31.91 -0.29 28.04
CA ARG A 571 -32.90 0.17 29.02
C ARG A 571 -33.56 -1.00 29.72
N PHE A 572 -34.08 -0.76 30.92
CA PHE A 572 -35.04 -1.70 31.51
C PHE A 572 -36.39 -1.60 30.77
N ARG A 573 -37.26 -2.61 30.91
CA ARG A 573 -38.60 -2.58 30.31
C ARG A 573 -39.49 -1.51 30.99
N ASP A 574 -40.35 -0.86 30.21
CA ASP A 574 -41.45 -0.04 30.74
C ASP A 574 -42.61 -0.96 31.12
N ILE A 575 -43.22 -0.73 32.28
CA ILE A 575 -44.36 -1.52 32.77
C ILE A 575 -45.61 -0.68 32.74
N VAL A 576 -46.66 -1.17 32.08
CA VAL A 576 -47.96 -0.52 32.02
C VAL A 576 -48.93 -1.21 32.99
N VAL A 577 -49.40 -0.47 34.00
CA VAL A 577 -50.35 -0.94 35.00
C VAL A 577 -51.71 -0.31 34.75
N LEU A 578 -52.71 -1.13 34.48
CA LEU A 578 -54.10 -0.71 34.35
C LEU A 578 -54.83 -0.85 35.68
N ARG A 579 -55.39 0.25 36.19
CA ARG A 579 -56.39 0.21 37.26
C ARG A 579 -57.79 0.08 36.67
N LEU A 580 -58.54 -0.90 37.16
CA LEU A 580 -59.99 -0.97 37.00
C LEU A 580 -60.64 -0.66 38.34
N GLY A 581 -61.44 0.41 38.41
CA GLY A 581 -62.09 0.86 39.64
C GLY A 581 -61.53 2.16 40.22
N SER A 582 -61.75 2.36 41.51
CA SER A 582 -61.57 3.63 42.20
C SER A 582 -60.11 3.98 42.49
N ASN A 583 -59.78 5.27 42.32
CA ASN A 583 -58.42 5.80 42.42
C ASN A 583 -57.77 5.62 43.80
N SER A 584 -58.54 5.75 44.89
CA SER A 584 -57.98 5.68 46.25
C SER A 584 -57.60 4.25 46.66
N TYR A 585 -58.17 3.26 46.00
CA TYR A 585 -58.07 1.84 46.36
C TYR A 585 -57.20 1.05 45.38
N GLY A 586 -56.51 1.74 44.47
CA GLY A 586 -55.76 1.13 43.39
C GLY A 586 -54.47 1.87 43.06
N PRO A 587 -53.70 1.37 42.07
CA PRO A 587 -52.66 2.13 41.40
C PRO A 587 -53.19 3.49 40.94
N SER A 588 -52.43 4.55 41.18
CA SER A 588 -52.81 5.92 40.84
C SER A 588 -51.61 6.75 40.42
N THR A 589 -51.82 7.72 39.54
CA THR A 589 -50.84 8.80 39.28
C THR A 589 -50.70 9.77 40.46
N SER A 590 -51.62 9.75 41.43
CA SER A 590 -51.54 10.52 42.67
C SER A 590 -50.76 9.78 43.75
N ASN A 591 -49.91 10.51 44.49
CA ASN A 591 -49.15 10.01 45.64
C ASN A 591 -49.90 10.21 46.98
N THR A 592 -51.18 10.60 46.95
CA THR A 592 -51.99 10.78 48.17
C THR A 592 -52.27 9.47 48.89
N TYR A 593 -52.43 8.37 48.14
CA TYR A 593 -52.74 7.05 48.67
C TYR A 593 -51.62 6.07 48.36
N ALA A 594 -51.50 5.03 49.20
CA ALA A 594 -50.41 4.06 49.15
C ALA A 594 -50.25 3.40 47.76
N GLY A 595 -51.34 3.08 47.07
CA GLY A 595 -51.28 2.47 45.73
C GLY A 595 -50.45 3.27 44.72
N GLY A 596 -50.66 4.58 44.63
CA GLY A 596 -49.86 5.46 43.78
C GLY A 596 -48.51 5.84 44.40
N ALA A 597 -48.48 6.18 45.70
CA ALA A 597 -47.25 6.59 46.38
C ALA A 597 -46.14 5.53 46.33
N ILE A 598 -46.50 4.25 46.46
CA ILE A 598 -45.56 3.12 46.42
C ILE A 598 -45.09 2.86 44.99
N LEU A 599 -46.01 2.83 44.00
CA LEU A 599 -45.68 2.51 42.60
C LEU A 599 -44.94 3.64 41.87
N ASN A 600 -45.29 4.90 42.12
CA ASN A 600 -44.65 6.05 41.48
C ASN A 600 -43.27 6.36 42.08
N SER A 601 -42.94 5.75 43.23
CA SER A 601 -41.67 5.98 43.91
C SER A 601 -40.50 5.39 43.14
N ARG A 602 -39.56 6.26 42.75
CA ARG A 602 -38.31 5.87 42.08
C ARG A 602 -37.34 5.09 42.96
N VAL A 603 -37.47 5.17 44.30
CA VAL A 603 -36.67 4.33 45.21
C VAL A 603 -37.18 2.89 45.25
N ASN A 604 -38.49 2.71 44.99
CA ASN A 604 -39.11 1.40 44.89
C ASN A 604 -38.96 0.82 43.47
N PHE A 605 -39.42 1.57 42.46
CA PHE A 605 -39.51 1.13 41.07
C PHE A 605 -38.84 2.14 40.12
N GLY A 606 -37.72 1.73 39.53
CA GLY A 606 -36.98 2.56 38.59
C GLY A 606 -35.61 1.98 38.29
N PRO A 607 -34.81 2.62 37.42
CA PRO A 607 -33.49 2.09 37.04
C PRO A 607 -32.56 1.90 38.24
N ASN A 608 -32.71 2.76 39.26
CA ASN A 608 -31.94 2.72 40.50
C ASN A 608 -32.76 2.24 41.71
N GLY A 609 -34.04 1.89 41.51
CA GLY A 609 -34.91 1.41 42.59
C GLY A 609 -34.60 -0.02 43.03
N LYS A 610 -35.33 -0.49 44.05
CA LYS A 610 -35.29 -1.89 44.50
C LYS A 610 -35.73 -2.87 43.40
N VAL A 611 -36.76 -2.51 42.64
CA VAL A 611 -37.23 -3.26 41.47
C VAL A 611 -36.84 -2.50 40.21
N LYS A 612 -36.10 -3.18 39.32
CA LYS A 612 -35.48 -2.57 38.14
C LYS A 612 -36.44 -2.52 36.96
N VAL A 613 -36.94 -1.32 36.69
CA VAL A 613 -37.81 -0.98 35.55
C VAL A 613 -37.40 0.37 34.99
N ASN A 614 -37.68 0.66 33.72
CA ASN A 614 -37.37 1.99 33.17
C ASN A 614 -38.41 3.00 33.66
N ASN A 615 -39.69 2.66 33.52
CA ASN A 615 -40.79 3.44 34.03
C ASN A 615 -42.02 2.58 34.37
N ILE A 616 -42.84 3.04 35.31
CA ILE A 616 -44.21 2.52 35.51
C ILE A 616 -45.19 3.55 34.95
N ARG A 617 -46.03 3.13 34.01
CA ARG A 617 -47.09 3.94 33.44
C ARG A 617 -48.43 3.42 33.94
N ILE A 618 -49.14 4.24 34.71
CA ILE A 618 -50.46 3.90 35.23
C ILE A 618 -51.52 4.45 34.27
N VAL A 619 -52.44 3.58 33.86
CA VAL A 619 -53.61 3.91 33.04
C VAL A 619 -54.88 3.46 33.75
N ASP A 620 -56.02 4.06 33.43
CA ASP A 620 -57.31 3.65 33.98
C ASP A 620 -58.44 3.75 32.95
N THR A 621 -59.47 2.92 33.14
CA THR A 621 -60.68 2.93 32.32
C THR A 621 -61.87 2.32 33.08
N GLY A 622 -63.08 2.62 32.61
CA GLY A 622 -64.33 1.96 33.00
C GLY A 622 -64.90 1.03 31.94
N TYR A 623 -64.18 0.76 30.85
CA TYR A 623 -64.65 -0.10 29.77
C TYR A 623 -64.81 -1.55 30.19
N GLN A 624 -65.74 -2.26 29.54
CA GLN A 624 -66.07 -3.67 29.77
C GLN A 624 -66.01 -4.43 28.43
N GLY A 625 -65.91 -5.76 28.48
CA GLY A 625 -65.92 -6.64 27.30
C GLY A 625 -64.92 -6.21 26.22
N GLN A 626 -65.33 -6.21 24.95
CA GLN A 626 -64.44 -5.91 23.82
C GLN A 626 -63.75 -4.54 23.91
N ASN A 627 -64.42 -3.52 24.45
CA ASN A 627 -63.82 -2.19 24.62
C ASN A 627 -62.63 -2.22 25.60
N LEU A 628 -62.70 -3.06 26.63
CA LEU A 628 -61.58 -3.30 27.53
C LEU A 628 -60.43 -4.02 26.80
N SER A 629 -60.73 -5.05 25.99
CA SER A 629 -59.71 -5.76 25.20
C SER A 629 -58.94 -4.80 24.28
N ASN A 630 -59.67 -3.93 23.56
CA ASN A 630 -59.07 -2.93 22.67
C ASN A 630 -58.20 -1.93 23.44
N PHE A 631 -58.63 -1.53 24.65
CA PHE A 631 -57.86 -0.63 25.51
C PHE A 631 -56.56 -1.28 26.00
N ILE A 632 -56.61 -2.55 26.41
CA ILE A 632 -55.46 -3.35 26.85
C ILE A 632 -54.41 -3.42 25.73
N GLU A 633 -54.84 -3.72 24.50
CA GLU A 633 -53.95 -3.85 23.34
C GLU A 633 -53.33 -2.52 22.92
N SER A 634 -54.15 -1.48 22.77
CA SER A 634 -53.68 -0.14 22.37
C SER A 634 -52.71 0.49 23.37
N ASN A 635 -52.83 0.16 24.66
CA ASN A 635 -51.93 0.64 25.70
C ASN A 635 -50.80 -0.32 26.05
N GLN A 636 -50.76 -1.52 25.46
CA GLN A 636 -49.80 -2.57 25.80
C GLN A 636 -49.76 -2.84 27.31
N VAL A 637 -50.94 -2.99 27.92
CA VAL A 637 -51.08 -3.17 29.38
C VAL A 637 -50.42 -4.48 29.83
N ASP A 638 -49.54 -4.43 30.82
CA ASP A 638 -48.82 -5.60 31.36
C ASP A 638 -49.51 -6.19 32.60
N ILE A 639 -49.97 -5.32 33.50
CA ILE A 639 -50.57 -5.69 34.80
C ILE A 639 -51.94 -5.01 34.92
N ILE A 640 -52.97 -5.75 35.33
CA ILE A 640 -54.30 -5.23 35.63
C ILE A 640 -54.56 -5.39 37.12
N VAL A 641 -54.96 -4.30 37.77
CA VAL A 641 -55.37 -4.29 39.18
C VAL A 641 -56.84 -3.89 39.24
N ASN A 642 -57.69 -4.88 39.46
CA ASN A 642 -59.13 -4.73 39.62
C ASN A 642 -59.48 -4.54 41.09
N VAL A 643 -60.00 -3.36 41.41
CA VAL A 643 -60.26 -2.88 42.78
C VAL A 643 -61.72 -2.44 42.94
N ILE A 644 -62.09 -2.03 44.15
CA ILE A 644 -63.44 -1.51 44.43
C ILE A 644 -63.85 -0.43 43.41
N GLY A 645 -65.12 -0.52 42.98
CA GLY A 645 -65.72 0.39 42.01
C GLY A 645 -65.73 -0.15 40.58
N TYR A 646 -65.26 -1.38 40.35
CA TYR A 646 -65.34 -2.05 39.06
C TYR A 646 -65.88 -3.48 39.18
N ASN A 647 -67.12 -3.68 38.75
CA ASN A 647 -67.77 -4.99 38.73
C ASN A 647 -67.62 -5.59 37.33
N ALA A 648 -66.75 -6.59 37.16
CA ALA A 648 -66.56 -7.28 35.89
C ALA A 648 -67.80 -8.11 35.53
N ASN A 649 -68.34 -7.92 34.32
CA ASN A 649 -69.37 -8.80 33.76
C ASN A 649 -68.75 -10.04 33.08
N ASP A 650 -69.58 -10.96 32.58
CA ASP A 650 -69.11 -12.21 31.96
C ASP A 650 -68.23 -11.99 30.72
N ASP A 651 -68.50 -10.94 29.93
CA ASP A 651 -67.67 -10.58 28.77
C ASP A 651 -66.29 -10.08 29.20
N THR A 652 -66.25 -9.26 30.25
CA THR A 652 -65.00 -8.77 30.85
C THR A 652 -64.21 -9.91 31.46
N ASN A 653 -64.85 -10.85 32.15
CA ASN A 653 -64.17 -12.03 32.70
C ASN A 653 -63.49 -12.85 31.62
N ARG A 654 -64.11 -12.99 30.43
CA ARG A 654 -63.47 -13.65 29.28
C ARG A 654 -62.23 -12.90 28.79
N VAL A 655 -62.27 -11.57 28.74
CA VAL A 655 -61.10 -10.73 28.38
C VAL A 655 -59.98 -10.85 29.42
N LEU A 656 -60.33 -10.83 30.70
CA LEU A 656 -59.37 -11.00 31.80
C LEU A 656 -58.75 -12.41 31.80
N LEU A 657 -59.51 -13.43 31.41
CA LEU A 657 -59.03 -14.81 31.33
C LEU A 657 -58.01 -14.94 30.19
N ASP A 658 -58.35 -14.45 28.99
CA ASP A 658 -57.44 -14.37 27.84
C ASP A 658 -56.16 -13.59 28.18
N PHE A 659 -56.31 -12.49 28.93
CA PHE A 659 -55.19 -11.66 29.36
C PHE A 659 -54.16 -12.44 30.20
N VAL A 660 -54.63 -13.30 31.10
CA VAL A 660 -53.78 -14.11 31.98
C VAL A 660 -53.25 -15.35 31.25
N GLU A 661 -54.12 -16.11 30.59
CA GLU A 661 -53.78 -17.40 29.98
C GLU A 661 -52.94 -17.25 28.70
N ASN A 662 -53.37 -16.37 27.79
CA ASN A 662 -52.81 -16.27 26.44
C ASN A 662 -51.86 -15.09 26.30
N LYS A 663 -52.23 -13.91 26.82
CA LYS A 663 -51.39 -12.70 26.76
C LYS A 663 -50.33 -12.63 27.85
N LYS A 664 -50.31 -13.62 28.76
CA LYS A 664 -49.34 -13.75 29.87
C LYS A 664 -49.19 -12.47 30.70
N GLY A 665 -50.28 -11.71 30.84
CA GLY A 665 -50.34 -10.58 31.76
C GLY A 665 -50.62 -11.00 33.20
N VAL A 666 -50.49 -10.05 34.11
CA VAL A 666 -50.82 -10.28 35.54
C VAL A 666 -52.13 -9.61 35.91
N LEU A 667 -53.06 -10.36 36.49
CA LEU A 667 -54.32 -9.85 37.03
C LEU A 667 -54.31 -9.97 38.56
N ILE A 668 -54.56 -8.84 39.22
CA ILE A 668 -54.75 -8.74 40.67
C ILE A 668 -56.19 -8.32 40.91
N THR A 669 -56.99 -9.17 41.56
CA THR A 669 -58.39 -8.90 41.90
C THR A 669 -58.58 -8.76 43.41
N SER A 670 -59.40 -7.80 43.83
CA SER A 670 -59.77 -7.60 45.23
C SER A 670 -61.28 -7.48 45.38
N ASP A 671 -61.86 -8.07 46.43
CA ASP A 671 -63.31 -8.12 46.67
C ASP A 671 -63.73 -7.29 47.91
N GLU A 672 -64.83 -6.53 47.84
CA GLU A 672 -65.32 -5.74 48.99
C GLU A 672 -66.81 -5.98 49.30
N ASN A 673 -67.76 -5.52 48.46
CA ASN A 673 -69.19 -5.52 48.83
C ASN A 673 -70.24 -5.90 47.74
N THR A 674 -69.88 -6.24 46.49
CA THR A 674 -70.87 -6.75 45.49
C THR A 674 -70.31 -7.75 44.47
N VAL A 675 -71.08 -8.82 44.24
CA VAL A 675 -71.00 -9.93 43.24
C VAL A 675 -69.73 -10.81 43.25
N HIS A 676 -69.45 -11.46 44.37
CA HIS A 676 -68.40 -12.51 44.53
C HIS A 676 -68.55 -13.72 43.62
N THR A 677 -69.72 -13.89 43.00
CA THR A 677 -69.92 -14.94 42.00
C THR A 677 -69.05 -14.71 40.76
N THR A 678 -68.72 -13.48 40.39
CA THR A 678 -67.89 -13.23 39.19
C THR A 678 -66.41 -13.51 39.45
N THR A 679 -65.85 -13.12 40.60
CA THR A 679 -64.48 -13.48 41.01
C THR A 679 -64.35 -14.98 41.22
N LYS A 680 -65.33 -15.62 41.89
CA LYS A 680 -65.40 -17.09 41.98
C LYS A 680 -65.42 -17.75 40.61
N SER A 681 -66.33 -17.34 39.72
CA SER A 681 -66.45 -17.89 38.38
C SER A 681 -65.16 -17.70 37.58
N PHE A 682 -64.45 -16.58 37.78
CA PHE A 682 -63.15 -16.36 37.17
C PHE A 682 -62.11 -17.37 37.67
N ILE A 683 -61.99 -17.58 38.99
CA ILE A 683 -61.04 -18.55 39.56
C ILE A 683 -61.38 -19.97 39.09
N GLU A 684 -62.66 -20.35 39.08
CA GLU A 684 -63.13 -21.63 38.57
C GLU A 684 -62.80 -21.81 37.08
N ALA A 685 -63.00 -20.77 36.27
CA ALA A 685 -62.64 -20.79 34.85
C ALA A 685 -61.12 -20.94 34.63
N LEU A 686 -60.31 -20.11 35.31
CA LEU A 686 -58.84 -20.09 35.23
C LEU A 686 -58.22 -21.42 35.68
N THR A 687 -58.82 -22.08 36.67
CA THR A 687 -58.31 -23.35 37.20
C THR A 687 -58.94 -24.58 36.56
N HIS A 688 -59.91 -24.37 35.67
CA HIS A 688 -60.75 -25.42 35.07
C HIS A 688 -61.37 -26.35 36.14
N THR A 689 -61.85 -25.76 37.24
CA THR A 689 -62.47 -26.51 38.36
C THR A 689 -63.86 -25.98 38.71
N THR A 690 -64.61 -26.73 39.50
CA THR A 690 -65.91 -26.29 40.05
C THR A 690 -65.99 -26.61 41.55
N GLY A 691 -66.85 -25.88 42.27
CA GLY A 691 -67.14 -26.16 43.68
C GLY A 691 -66.24 -25.42 44.66
N ILE A 692 -65.55 -24.36 44.22
CA ILE A 692 -64.86 -23.45 45.13
C ILE A 692 -65.89 -22.83 46.07
N THR A 693 -65.58 -22.74 47.36
CA THR A 693 -66.47 -22.17 48.37
C THR A 693 -65.93 -20.82 48.85
N TYR A 694 -66.82 -19.94 49.28
CA TYR A 694 -66.44 -18.61 49.79
C TYR A 694 -67.29 -18.21 50.99
N ASN A 695 -66.75 -17.35 51.85
CA ASN A 695 -67.48 -16.76 52.98
C ASN A 695 -66.97 -15.35 53.32
N ASN A 696 -67.77 -14.57 54.05
CA ASN A 696 -67.45 -13.20 54.48
C ASN A 696 -67.24 -13.06 55.99
N ARG A 697 -66.94 -14.16 56.70
CA ARG A 697 -66.74 -14.12 58.15
C ARG A 697 -65.35 -13.57 58.43
N PHE A 698 -65.19 -12.26 58.36
CA PHE A 698 -63.88 -11.61 58.43
C PHE A 698 -63.24 -11.64 59.82
N THR A 699 -61.91 -11.59 59.83
CA THR A 699 -61.08 -11.23 60.98
C THR A 699 -60.29 -9.97 60.65
N MET A 700 -60.06 -9.09 61.62
CA MET A 700 -59.29 -7.86 61.34
C MET A 700 -57.82 -8.15 61.03
N LEU A 701 -57.29 -9.26 61.53
CA LEU A 701 -55.94 -9.74 61.26
C LEU A 701 -56.00 -11.03 60.44
N ASN A 702 -55.07 -11.18 59.51
CA ASN A 702 -54.93 -12.34 58.63
C ASN A 702 -53.46 -12.77 58.61
N PRO A 703 -53.08 -13.90 59.25
CA PRO A 703 -51.69 -14.36 59.29
C PRO A 703 -51.22 -14.90 57.94
N VAL A 704 -49.94 -14.68 57.64
CA VAL A 704 -49.24 -15.36 56.55
C VAL A 704 -49.13 -16.86 56.85
N LEU A 705 -49.46 -17.69 55.86
CA LEU A 705 -49.38 -19.14 55.99
C LEU A 705 -47.92 -19.61 55.96
N SER A 706 -47.53 -20.52 56.85
CA SER A 706 -46.15 -21.01 56.93
C SER A 706 -45.65 -21.68 55.64
N SER A 707 -46.55 -22.34 54.89
CA SER A 707 -46.23 -22.92 53.58
C SER A 707 -45.88 -21.89 52.51
N ALA A 708 -46.23 -20.62 52.70
CA ALA A 708 -45.96 -19.53 51.78
C ALA A 708 -44.68 -18.74 52.13
N ASN A 709 -43.93 -19.13 53.17
CA ASN A 709 -42.75 -18.39 53.64
C ASN A 709 -41.67 -18.16 52.56
N ASN A 710 -41.57 -19.07 51.59
CA ASN A 710 -40.61 -18.96 50.49
C ASN A 710 -41.21 -18.35 49.21
N ASP A 711 -42.50 -17.98 49.23
CA ASP A 711 -43.15 -17.39 48.07
C ASP A 711 -42.62 -15.97 47.82
N PRO A 712 -42.31 -15.57 46.57
CA PRO A 712 -41.78 -14.24 46.26
C PRO A 712 -42.70 -13.07 46.66
N ILE A 713 -44.02 -13.30 46.79
CA ILE A 713 -44.96 -12.27 47.28
C ILE A 713 -44.80 -12.08 48.80
N ILE A 714 -44.46 -13.15 49.53
CA ILE A 714 -44.26 -13.13 50.99
C ILE A 714 -42.84 -12.73 51.36
N ASN A 715 -41.85 -13.24 50.64
CA ASN A 715 -40.43 -12.97 50.84
C ASN A 715 -39.85 -12.19 49.65
N GLY A 716 -40.37 -10.97 49.46
CA GLY A 716 -39.99 -10.09 48.37
C GLY A 716 -39.01 -8.97 48.74
N PRO A 717 -38.61 -8.12 47.77
CA PRO A 717 -37.56 -7.11 47.94
C PRO A 717 -37.92 -5.97 48.92
N PHE A 718 -39.19 -5.83 49.28
CA PHE A 718 -39.64 -4.83 50.25
C PHE A 718 -39.71 -5.37 51.69
N GLY A 719 -39.46 -6.66 51.89
CA GLY A 719 -39.30 -7.28 53.20
C GLY A 719 -40.00 -8.62 53.31
N ASN A 720 -39.53 -9.45 54.25
CA ASN A 720 -40.11 -10.75 54.54
C ASN A 720 -41.37 -10.61 55.42
N LEU A 721 -42.47 -11.25 55.00
CA LEU A 721 -43.77 -11.28 55.68
C LEU A 721 -44.03 -12.57 56.50
N SER A 722 -43.11 -13.54 56.51
CA SER A 722 -43.22 -14.75 57.33
C SER A 722 -43.49 -14.42 58.80
N GLY A 723 -44.54 -15.05 59.35
CA GLY A 723 -44.97 -14.83 60.74
C GLY A 723 -45.64 -13.47 61.01
N LYS A 724 -45.92 -12.67 59.98
CA LYS A 724 -46.58 -11.37 60.10
C LYS A 724 -48.07 -11.46 59.77
N TYR A 725 -48.77 -10.36 60.04
CA TYR A 725 -50.21 -10.22 59.84
C TYR A 725 -50.52 -9.16 58.78
N LEU A 726 -51.64 -9.34 58.10
CA LEU A 726 -52.26 -8.41 57.17
C LEU A 726 -53.62 -7.98 57.73
N GLY A 727 -54.02 -6.75 57.45
CA GLY A 727 -55.27 -6.16 57.92
C GLY A 727 -56.36 -6.16 56.85
N ASN A 728 -57.61 -6.41 57.25
CA ASN A 728 -58.78 -6.00 56.46
C ASN A 728 -59.06 -4.51 56.66
N ASP A 729 -59.68 -3.84 55.70
CA ASP A 729 -60.14 -2.46 55.82
C ASP A 729 -61.59 -2.42 56.35
N ALA A 730 -61.79 -1.81 57.51
CA ALA A 730 -63.11 -1.72 58.16
C ALA A 730 -63.70 -3.09 58.52
N THR A 731 -64.96 -3.36 58.14
CA THR A 731 -65.76 -4.46 58.69
C THR A 731 -66.19 -5.49 57.65
N ASN A 732 -65.38 -5.69 56.60
CA ASN A 732 -65.61 -6.71 55.58
C ASN A 732 -64.32 -7.47 55.26
N GLY A 733 -64.46 -8.53 54.46
CA GLY A 733 -63.38 -9.44 54.10
C GLY A 733 -63.93 -10.78 53.64
N TRP A 734 -63.38 -11.29 52.54
CA TRP A 734 -63.79 -12.48 51.82
C TRP A 734 -62.69 -13.53 51.83
N TYR A 735 -63.11 -14.78 51.95
CA TYR A 735 -62.20 -15.90 52.08
C TYR A 735 -62.70 -17.04 51.21
N TYR A 736 -61.77 -17.68 50.50
CA TYR A 736 -62.03 -18.82 49.66
C TYR A 736 -61.51 -20.11 50.30
N SER A 737 -62.22 -21.20 50.09
CA SER A 737 -61.89 -22.54 50.57
C SER A 737 -62.24 -23.58 49.50
N ASN A 738 -61.79 -24.82 49.69
CA ASN A 738 -61.89 -25.87 48.68
C ASN A 738 -61.17 -25.50 47.36
N LEU A 739 -59.96 -24.95 47.50
CA LEU A 739 -59.15 -24.48 46.36
C LEU A 739 -58.42 -25.65 45.67
N PRO A 740 -58.29 -25.64 44.33
CA PRO A 740 -57.55 -26.66 43.60
C PRO A 740 -56.03 -26.52 43.78
N SER A 741 -55.27 -27.55 43.43
CA SER A 741 -53.80 -27.59 43.58
C SER A 741 -53.03 -26.60 42.69
N SER A 742 -53.68 -26.03 41.67
CA SER A 742 -53.14 -24.95 40.85
C SER A 742 -53.14 -23.59 41.56
N ILE A 743 -53.82 -23.49 42.71
CA ILE A 743 -53.83 -22.31 43.56
C ILE A 743 -52.90 -22.50 44.76
N VAL A 744 -52.12 -21.48 45.05
CA VAL A 744 -51.22 -21.40 46.20
C VAL A 744 -51.83 -20.43 47.23
N PRO A 745 -52.32 -20.94 48.37
CA PRO A 745 -52.73 -20.09 49.49
C PRO A 745 -51.55 -19.35 50.11
N LEU A 746 -51.68 -18.04 50.30
CA LEU A 746 -50.61 -17.19 50.84
C LEU A 746 -50.93 -16.71 52.26
N ILE A 747 -52.15 -16.21 52.46
CA ILE A 747 -52.58 -15.57 53.72
C ILE A 747 -53.97 -16.10 54.04
N THR A 748 -54.21 -16.44 55.30
CA THR A 748 -55.47 -17.05 55.75
C THR A 748 -56.17 -16.19 56.79
N LYS A 749 -57.40 -16.55 57.08
CA LYS A 749 -58.16 -16.00 58.20
C LYS A 749 -57.46 -16.32 59.53
N GLN A 750 -57.52 -15.39 60.48
CA GLN A 750 -57.01 -15.68 61.82
C GLN A 750 -57.83 -16.80 62.47
N ASN A 751 -57.11 -17.78 63.03
CA ASN A 751 -57.66 -18.99 63.66
C ASN A 751 -58.39 -19.95 62.70
N ASP A 752 -58.28 -19.79 61.39
CA ASP A 752 -58.82 -20.72 60.39
C ASP A 752 -57.96 -20.74 59.13
N ALA A 753 -57.02 -21.70 59.07
CA ALA A 753 -56.11 -21.87 57.94
C ALA A 753 -56.79 -22.41 56.67
N SER A 754 -58.04 -22.88 56.74
CA SER A 754 -58.79 -23.37 55.58
C SER A 754 -59.48 -22.25 54.80
N SER A 755 -59.73 -21.12 55.46
CA SER A 755 -60.29 -19.89 54.87
C SER A 755 -59.16 -18.99 54.35
N VAL A 756 -58.94 -18.98 53.04
CA VAL A 756 -57.83 -18.27 52.39
C VAL A 756 -58.23 -16.85 52.02
N TRP A 757 -57.52 -15.88 52.57
CA TRP A 757 -57.73 -14.45 52.33
C TRP A 757 -56.98 -13.95 51.09
N ALA A 758 -55.73 -14.39 50.91
CA ALA A 758 -54.97 -14.08 49.69
C ALA A 758 -54.37 -15.35 49.10
N LEU A 759 -54.44 -15.44 47.77
CA LEU A 759 -53.99 -16.60 46.99
C LEU A 759 -53.39 -16.14 45.67
N LYS A 760 -52.60 -17.02 45.05
CA LYS A 760 -52.11 -16.84 43.70
C LYS A 760 -52.28 -18.11 42.87
N HIS A 761 -52.30 -17.97 41.55
CA HIS A 761 -52.12 -19.12 40.67
C HIS A 761 -50.64 -19.56 40.68
N LYS A 762 -50.40 -20.86 40.57
CA LYS A 762 -49.06 -21.45 40.64
C LYS A 762 -48.19 -21.04 39.46
N ASP A 763 -48.75 -21.14 38.25
CA ASP A 763 -48.01 -20.98 36.99
C ASP A 763 -48.48 -19.78 36.13
N LEU A 764 -49.52 -19.07 36.55
CA LEU A 764 -50.13 -17.98 35.79
C LEU A 764 -50.09 -16.69 36.61
N GLY A 765 -50.10 -15.56 35.92
CA GLY A 765 -50.11 -14.23 36.50
C GLY A 765 -51.45 -13.86 37.15
N TYR A 766 -51.87 -14.55 38.21
CA TYR A 766 -53.12 -14.23 38.90
C TYR A 766 -52.96 -14.21 40.41
N VAL A 767 -53.49 -13.17 41.04
CA VAL A 767 -53.55 -13.00 42.50
C VAL A 767 -54.91 -12.48 42.92
N PHE A 768 -55.43 -13.04 44.00
CA PHE A 768 -56.64 -12.57 44.66
C PHE A 768 -56.33 -12.12 46.08
N VAL A 769 -56.99 -11.05 46.53
CA VAL A 769 -56.98 -10.60 47.92
C VAL A 769 -58.40 -10.31 48.40
N GLY A 770 -58.73 -10.82 49.59
CA GLY A 770 -60.06 -10.89 50.17
C GLY A 770 -60.72 -9.58 50.57
N ASP A 771 -60.12 -8.43 50.29
CA ASP A 771 -60.58 -7.14 50.81
C ASP A 771 -60.30 -6.05 49.78
N GLY A 772 -61.27 -5.21 49.42
CA GLY A 772 -61.07 -4.18 48.39
C GLY A 772 -60.26 -2.97 48.85
N GLY A 773 -60.15 -2.77 50.16
CA GLY A 773 -59.36 -1.74 50.81
C GLY A 773 -57.97 -2.20 51.26
N TRP A 774 -57.53 -3.39 50.86
CA TRP A 774 -56.41 -4.05 51.52
C TRP A 774 -55.11 -3.26 51.42
N PHE A 775 -54.94 -2.40 50.42
CA PHE A 775 -53.74 -1.56 50.29
C PHE A 775 -54.03 -0.05 50.30
N VAL A 776 -55.23 0.39 50.72
CA VAL A 776 -55.47 1.83 50.93
C VAL A 776 -54.80 2.31 52.22
N GLY A 777 -54.31 3.55 52.20
CA GLY A 777 -53.47 4.10 53.25
C GLY A 777 -52.88 5.44 52.88
N THR A 778 -52.48 6.22 53.88
CA THR A 778 -51.71 7.46 53.71
C THR A 778 -50.47 7.43 54.60
N ALA A 779 -49.51 8.34 54.39
CA ALA A 779 -48.31 8.43 55.22
C ALA A 779 -48.59 8.77 56.70
N THR A 780 -49.74 9.42 56.97
CA THR A 780 -50.08 10.02 58.28
C THR A 780 -51.28 9.35 58.96
N ASN A 781 -52.00 8.45 58.30
CA ASN A 781 -53.17 7.81 58.91
C ASN A 781 -52.77 6.91 60.09
N THR A 782 -53.40 7.11 61.23
CA THR A 782 -53.16 6.36 62.47
C THR A 782 -54.33 5.45 62.88
N SER A 783 -55.30 5.25 62.00
CA SER A 783 -56.46 4.40 62.30
C SER A 783 -56.03 2.95 62.54
N THR A 784 -56.63 2.32 63.54
CA THR A 784 -56.34 0.95 63.98
C THR A 784 -57.29 -0.10 63.37
N ASN A 785 -58.24 0.32 62.54
CA ASN A 785 -59.27 -0.53 61.96
C ASN A 785 -59.70 -0.13 60.53
N VAL A 786 -59.14 0.95 59.96
CA VAL A 786 -59.32 1.29 58.55
C VAL A 786 -58.00 1.72 57.91
N TRP A 787 -57.90 1.54 56.60
CA TRP A 787 -56.77 1.90 55.75
C TRP A 787 -55.46 1.24 56.19
N PRO A 788 -55.32 -0.08 56.06
CA PRO A 788 -54.26 -0.86 56.70
C PRO A 788 -52.84 -0.55 56.17
N SER A 789 -52.69 0.21 55.08
CA SER A 789 -51.37 0.54 54.53
C SER A 789 -50.76 1.83 55.07
N ARG A 790 -49.43 1.87 55.13
CA ARG A 790 -48.63 3.05 55.47
C ARG A 790 -47.33 3.07 54.67
N TYR A 791 -46.85 4.26 54.35
CA TYR A 791 -45.59 4.48 53.63
C TYR A 791 -44.85 5.71 54.18
N LEU A 792 -43.55 5.79 53.89
CA LEU A 792 -42.70 6.95 54.22
C LEU A 792 -42.80 8.03 53.14
N ALA A 793 -42.23 9.22 53.38
CA ALA A 793 -42.33 10.35 52.46
C ALA A 793 -41.81 10.08 51.03
N ASP A 794 -40.87 9.14 50.88
CA ASP A 794 -40.32 8.70 49.60
C ASP A 794 -41.14 7.58 48.93
N GLY A 795 -42.25 7.16 49.55
CA GLY A 795 -43.09 6.05 49.09
C GLY A 795 -42.65 4.67 49.57
N THR A 796 -41.60 4.56 50.41
CA THR A 796 -41.16 3.27 50.96
C THR A 796 -42.28 2.63 51.79
N PRO A 797 -42.70 1.39 51.49
CA PRO A 797 -43.77 0.71 52.23
C PRO A 797 -43.30 0.30 53.63
N VAL A 798 -44.15 0.47 54.64
CA VAL A 798 -43.85 0.10 56.04
C VAL A 798 -45.04 -0.55 56.72
N GLY A 799 -44.79 -1.25 57.83
CA GLY A 799 -45.85 -1.77 58.68
C GLY A 799 -46.63 -0.66 59.37
N LYS A 800 -47.92 -0.91 59.64
CA LYS A 800 -48.83 0.02 60.32
C LYS A 800 -49.32 -0.59 61.63
N PRO A 801 -49.15 0.09 62.79
CA PRO A 801 -49.87 -0.28 64.01
C PRO A 801 -51.38 -0.28 63.74
N TYR A 802 -52.03 -1.40 64.01
CA TYR A 802 -53.40 -1.63 63.55
C TYR A 802 -54.26 -2.21 64.67
N TYR A 803 -54.68 -3.46 64.56
CA TYR A 803 -55.67 -4.04 65.46
C TYR A 803 -55.04 -4.68 66.70
N GLN A 804 -55.57 -4.35 67.89
CA GLN A 804 -55.16 -4.93 69.18
C GLN A 804 -53.63 -4.90 69.42
N GLY A 805 -52.97 -3.79 69.05
CA GLY A 805 -51.51 -3.64 69.20
C GLY A 805 -50.68 -4.41 68.17
N THR A 806 -51.31 -5.16 67.27
CA THR A 806 -50.63 -5.88 66.19
C THR A 806 -50.33 -4.95 65.02
N THR A 807 -49.12 -5.04 64.48
CA THR A 807 -48.72 -4.32 63.26
C THR A 807 -49.08 -5.14 62.03
N VAL A 808 -49.73 -4.52 61.05
CA VAL A 808 -50.06 -5.15 59.75
C VAL A 808 -49.16 -4.60 58.64
N TYR A 809 -48.89 -5.42 57.62
CA TYR A 809 -47.87 -5.15 56.60
C TYR A 809 -48.42 -5.09 55.17
N ASN A 810 -49.63 -4.58 55.02
CA ASN A 810 -50.34 -4.52 53.73
C ASN A 810 -49.58 -3.73 52.65
N ALA A 811 -48.95 -2.61 53.00
CA ALA A 811 -48.14 -1.83 52.06
C ALA A 811 -46.93 -2.63 51.53
N VAL A 812 -46.32 -3.45 52.39
CA VAL A 812 -45.19 -4.31 52.02
C VAL A 812 -45.66 -5.47 51.16
N LEU A 813 -46.82 -6.07 51.47
CA LEU A 813 -47.46 -7.08 50.63
C LEU A 813 -47.74 -6.53 49.23
N TYR A 814 -48.31 -5.33 49.13
CA TYR A 814 -48.58 -4.68 47.85
C TYR A 814 -47.30 -4.46 47.04
N ALA A 815 -46.25 -3.93 47.66
CA ALA A 815 -44.99 -3.69 46.98
C ALA A 815 -44.31 -5.00 46.53
N ASN A 816 -44.31 -6.04 47.36
CA ASN A 816 -43.79 -7.37 46.99
C ASN A 816 -44.62 -8.02 45.87
N LEU A 817 -45.95 -7.89 45.92
CA LEU A 817 -46.85 -8.38 44.89
C LEU A 817 -46.55 -7.71 43.54
N MET A 818 -46.40 -6.39 43.53
CA MET A 818 -46.06 -5.65 42.31
C MET A 818 -44.66 -6.01 41.81
N ALA A 819 -43.69 -6.26 42.70
CA ALA A 819 -42.37 -6.76 42.31
C ALA A 819 -42.45 -8.13 41.61
N TRP A 820 -43.19 -9.07 42.19
CA TRP A 820 -43.43 -10.38 41.60
C TRP A 820 -44.16 -10.27 40.24
N ALA A 821 -45.17 -9.41 40.15
CA ALA A 821 -45.94 -9.21 38.93
C ALA A 821 -45.06 -8.68 37.79
N ILE A 822 -44.16 -7.74 38.10
CA ILE A 822 -43.21 -7.19 37.13
C ILE A 822 -42.24 -8.27 36.63
N GLU A 823 -41.69 -9.10 37.53
CA GLU A 823 -40.79 -10.17 37.09
C GLU A 823 -41.51 -11.24 36.27
N TYR A 824 -42.73 -11.62 36.65
CA TYR A 824 -43.54 -12.54 35.83
C TYR A 824 -43.73 -12.01 34.40
N VAL A 825 -44.07 -10.73 34.25
CA VAL A 825 -44.23 -10.09 32.93
C VAL A 825 -42.90 -10.10 32.16
N LYS A 826 -41.78 -9.74 32.80
CA LYS A 826 -40.46 -9.73 32.16
C LYS A 826 -40.07 -11.11 31.62
N GLU A 827 -40.44 -12.17 32.32
CA GLU A 827 -40.11 -13.55 31.94
C GLU A 827 -41.06 -14.13 30.88
N ASN A 828 -42.35 -13.81 30.94
CA ASN A 828 -43.39 -14.55 30.21
C ASN A 828 -44.07 -13.76 29.09
N ARG A 829 -43.94 -12.42 29.08
CA ARG A 829 -44.64 -11.55 28.12
C ARG A 829 -43.64 -10.81 27.24
N HIS A 830 -43.64 -11.15 25.95
CA HIS A 830 -42.72 -10.58 24.96
C HIS A 830 -43.33 -9.38 24.25
#